data_AF-A0A326U2J7-F1
#
_entry.id   AF-A0A326U2J7-F1
#
_cell.length_a   1.000
_cell.length_b   1.000
_cell.length_c   1.000
_cell.angle_alpha   90.00
_cell.angle_beta   90.00
_cell.angle_gamma   90.00
#
_symmetry.space_group_name_H-M   'P 1'
#
loop_
_entity.id
_entity.type
_entity.pdbx_description
1 polymer ?
#
loop_
_entity_poly.entity_id
_entity_poly.type
_entity_poly.pdbx_seq_one_letter_code
_entity_poly.pdbx_strand_id
1 'polypeptide(L)'
;MGGVETVEIIMHSQNQQACWSPVIGSETLSLLDHLKFSERDRETVKREAVAVLAQCVPPTVPSGQETSLVIGYIQSGKTTSFTTVAALARDNGYHLIIVITGITRNLFEQSSNRLERDLRIRERTDRKWQFLSNPKSRSDVKQRIAAALQRNDTSPHGNKTVLITVMKNATHLNNLIKLLSELSLDGMPTLVIDDEADQASLNNLVNKGKESATYRRIVKMRQLLPHHTFLQYTATPQAPLLINLIDVLSPNSATMLTPGPTYTGGKIFFERDFYLIRCIPAHEIPKKDQSFVEPPESLLQAMRIFYLGVADGLRHGGKGNRSMMIHPSKETMQHANYEEWVRRTQQYWSKTLLLSAIDPDRQDLINDFKQAYTDLYHTVENLPSFNILLPYLVKGINDTIITKVNAASGPTPLPDWHQDYSHILIGGEVLNRGYTVEGLTVTYMPRSKGVGNADTIQQRARWFGYKSEYIGYCRVYLTNEQIRIYKQYIVHEENVREQLAKHLTSGKSLRDWKRAFFLSPELRPTRHDVLDLEYIRGNYSNDWCEQHAPHDSFAAIQINRKVVQQFLAQLALQPDRGHQKRTEQQKHLVAFDVSLGLVYRELLTRFLITRPSDSQRFIGLLLQIGSYLDQHGDGTCAVYLMSGGKLRKRTLNNNDEIPTLFQGPNPDKTGIYYPGDRNIRAPRGITVQIHNLKVQKDGDTEGMTIIEEVPTLAVWLPKEMSANWIVQTNTRASKRFARSSWE
;
A
#
# COMPACT_ATOMS: atom_id res chain seq x y z
N MET A 1 -48.09 20.29 14.33
CA MET A 1 -47.59 19.87 13.01
C MET A 1 -46.11 20.16 12.97
N GLY A 2 -45.26 19.15 13.21
CA GLY A 2 -43.81 19.25 13.07
C GLY A 2 -43.38 18.02 12.27
N GLY A 3 -43.17 18.19 10.97
CA GLY A 3 -42.80 17.11 10.06
C GLY A 3 -41.38 16.67 10.33
N VAL A 4 -41.21 15.39 10.63
CA VAL A 4 -39.90 14.74 10.67
C VAL A 4 -39.53 14.42 9.23
N GLU A 5 -38.58 15.17 8.66
CA GLU A 5 -37.95 14.81 7.39
C GLU A 5 -37.16 13.52 7.60
N THR A 6 -37.65 12.44 7.00
CA THR A 6 -36.94 11.17 6.95
C THR A 6 -35.96 11.26 5.79
N VAL A 7 -34.68 11.52 6.08
CA VAL A 7 -33.62 11.47 5.07
C VAL A 7 -33.32 10.01 4.76
N GLU A 8 -33.93 9.49 3.70
CA GLU A 8 -33.62 8.19 3.16
C GLU A 8 -32.26 8.28 2.45
N ILE A 9 -31.19 7.79 3.10
CA ILE A 9 -29.88 7.63 2.45
C ILE A 9 -30.04 6.48 1.46
N ILE A 10 -30.35 6.80 0.21
CA ILE A 10 -30.29 5.87 -0.91
C ILE A 10 -28.81 5.47 -1.07
N MET A 11 -28.43 4.31 -0.54
CA MET A 11 -27.15 3.68 -0.86
C MET A 11 -27.11 3.42 -2.35
N HIS A 12 -26.39 4.25 -3.10
CA HIS A 12 -26.08 3.98 -4.49
C HIS A 12 -25.48 2.57 -4.62
N SER A 13 -26.09 1.74 -5.47
CA SER A 13 -25.66 0.40 -5.83
C SER A 13 -24.18 0.39 -6.25
N GLN A 14 -23.31 -0.12 -5.38
CA GLN A 14 -21.84 -0.11 -5.55
C GLN A 14 -21.29 -1.08 -6.61
N ASN A 15 -22.11 -1.72 -7.46
CA ASN A 15 -21.64 -2.87 -8.24
C ASN A 15 -21.80 -2.73 -9.77
N GLN A 16 -21.33 -1.62 -10.34
CA GLN A 16 -21.21 -1.50 -11.81
C GLN A 16 -20.04 -2.30 -12.42
N GLN A 17 -19.24 -2.99 -11.59
CA GLN A 17 -18.05 -3.74 -12.02
C GLN A 17 -18.11 -5.25 -11.71
N ALA A 18 -19.22 -5.75 -11.17
CA ALA A 18 -19.35 -7.17 -10.84
C ALA A 18 -19.45 -8.01 -12.12
N CYS A 19 -18.53 -8.96 -12.30
CA CYS A 19 -18.59 -9.91 -13.42
C CYS A 19 -19.80 -10.84 -13.30
N TRP A 20 -20.30 -11.06 -12.08
CA TRP A 20 -21.45 -11.88 -11.73
C TRP A 20 -21.87 -11.59 -10.28
N SER A 21 -22.98 -12.17 -9.82
CA SER A 21 -23.51 -11.98 -8.47
C SER A 21 -23.33 -13.24 -7.62
N PRO A 22 -22.32 -13.30 -6.73
CA PRO A 22 -22.17 -14.40 -5.79
C PRO A 22 -23.34 -14.55 -4.83
N VAL A 23 -23.75 -15.79 -4.58
CA VAL A 23 -24.80 -16.15 -3.64
C VAL A 23 -24.17 -16.58 -2.32
N ILE A 24 -24.65 -16.01 -1.22
CA ILE A 24 -24.20 -16.39 0.13
C ILE A 24 -24.96 -17.64 0.54
N GLY A 25 -24.23 -18.73 0.78
CA GLY A 25 -24.81 -20.00 1.18
C GLY A 25 -24.54 -20.35 2.65
N SER A 26 -24.89 -21.60 2.99
CA SER A 26 -24.78 -22.11 4.35
C SER A 26 -23.34 -22.17 4.88
N GLU A 27 -22.34 -22.35 4.00
CA GLU A 27 -20.95 -22.44 4.43
C GLU A 27 -20.45 -21.09 4.93
N THR A 28 -20.72 -20.02 4.19
CA THR A 28 -20.37 -18.66 4.57
C THR A 28 -21.07 -18.23 5.85
N LEU A 29 -22.38 -18.47 5.98
CA LEU A 29 -23.13 -18.11 7.18
C LEU A 29 -22.60 -18.84 8.42
N SER A 30 -22.36 -20.16 8.29
CA SER A 30 -21.84 -20.97 9.39
C SER A 30 -20.43 -20.56 9.82
N LEU A 31 -19.58 -20.12 8.88
CA LEU A 31 -18.27 -19.55 9.19
C LEU A 31 -18.42 -18.23 9.98
N LEU A 32 -19.28 -17.32 9.52
CA LEU A 32 -19.48 -16.03 10.17
C LEU A 32 -20.03 -16.19 11.61
N ASP A 33 -20.92 -17.16 11.83
CA ASP A 33 -21.42 -17.48 13.17
C ASP A 33 -20.31 -18.03 14.09
N HIS A 34 -19.37 -18.82 13.54
CA HIS A 34 -18.23 -19.33 14.29
C HIS A 34 -17.23 -18.23 14.70
N LEU A 35 -17.03 -17.23 13.85
CA LEU A 35 -16.06 -16.16 14.08
C LEU A 35 -16.52 -15.12 15.12
N LYS A 36 -17.79 -15.18 15.58
CA LYS A 36 -18.35 -14.36 16.67
C LYS A 36 -18.15 -12.86 16.48
N PHE A 37 -18.32 -12.36 15.27
CA PHE A 37 -18.24 -10.93 14.99
C PHE A 37 -19.40 -10.13 15.60
N SER A 38 -19.18 -8.83 15.80
CA SER A 38 -20.29 -7.88 15.94
C SER A 38 -21.16 -7.91 14.67
N GLU A 39 -22.43 -7.54 14.77
CA GLU A 39 -23.33 -7.51 13.62
C GLU A 39 -22.79 -6.64 12.47
N ARG A 40 -22.22 -5.48 12.81
CA ARG A 40 -21.61 -4.56 11.85
C ARG A 40 -20.38 -5.17 11.15
N ASP A 41 -19.49 -5.82 11.90
CA ASP A 41 -18.29 -6.44 11.33
C ASP A 41 -18.67 -7.65 10.47
N ARG A 42 -19.68 -8.42 10.90
CA ARG A 42 -20.25 -9.54 10.13
C ARG A 42 -20.75 -9.05 8.76
N GLU A 43 -21.56 -7.99 8.73
CA GLU A 43 -22.07 -7.42 7.48
C GLU A 43 -20.98 -6.85 6.58
N THR A 44 -19.96 -6.21 7.17
CA THR A 44 -18.82 -5.67 6.42
C THR A 44 -18.03 -6.78 5.75
N VAL A 45 -17.63 -7.82 6.50
CA VAL A 45 -16.88 -8.97 5.99
C VAL A 45 -17.69 -9.71 4.92
N LYS A 46 -19.01 -9.86 5.13
CA LYS A 46 -19.93 -10.49 4.17
C LYS A 46 -19.98 -9.72 2.85
N ARG A 47 -20.22 -8.40 2.89
CA ARG A 47 -20.26 -7.54 1.70
C ARG A 47 -18.94 -7.53 0.95
N GLU A 48 -17.81 -7.44 1.68
CA GLU A 48 -16.49 -7.42 1.07
C GLU A 48 -16.12 -8.77 0.44
N ALA A 49 -16.48 -9.88 1.06
CA ALA A 49 -16.28 -11.21 0.47
C ALA A 49 -17.06 -11.36 -0.85
N VAL A 50 -18.30 -10.87 -0.92
CA VAL A 50 -19.09 -10.83 -2.15
C VAL A 50 -18.42 -9.92 -3.19
N ALA A 51 -17.97 -8.73 -2.80
CA ALA A 51 -17.30 -7.81 -3.71
C ALA A 51 -16.01 -8.43 -4.31
N VAL A 52 -15.20 -9.12 -3.49
CA VAL A 52 -14.00 -9.82 -3.96
C VAL A 52 -14.37 -10.96 -4.92
N LEU A 53 -15.33 -11.81 -4.56
CA LEU A 53 -15.67 -12.96 -5.39
C LEU A 53 -16.38 -12.55 -6.70
N ALA A 54 -17.12 -11.45 -6.69
CA ALA A 54 -17.75 -10.87 -7.88
C ALA A 54 -16.75 -10.39 -8.94
N GLN A 55 -15.48 -10.15 -8.55
CA GLN A 55 -14.38 -9.84 -9.47
C GLN A 55 -13.66 -11.08 -10.01
N CYS A 56 -14.05 -12.28 -9.56
CA CYS A 56 -13.47 -13.54 -10.01
C CYS A 56 -14.20 -14.07 -11.24
N VAL A 57 -13.51 -14.93 -12.01
CA VAL A 57 -14.11 -15.68 -13.14
C VAL A 57 -15.30 -16.50 -12.62
N PRO A 58 -16.52 -16.31 -13.14
CA PRO A 58 -17.70 -17.03 -12.67
C PRO A 58 -17.54 -18.55 -12.84
N PRO A 59 -17.89 -19.39 -11.84
CA PRO A 59 -17.72 -20.83 -11.94
C PRO A 59 -18.62 -21.50 -13.00
N THR A 60 -19.63 -20.78 -13.49
CA THR A 60 -20.57 -21.23 -14.52
C THR A 60 -20.04 -21.11 -15.95
N VAL A 61 -18.94 -20.38 -16.19
CA VAL A 61 -18.35 -20.30 -17.53
C VAL A 61 -17.43 -21.50 -17.81
N PRO A 62 -17.23 -21.89 -19.08
CA PRO A 62 -16.38 -23.05 -19.40
C PRO A 62 -14.92 -22.89 -18.97
N SER A 63 -14.36 -21.69 -19.15
CA SER A 63 -12.99 -21.35 -18.78
C SER A 63 -12.79 -19.84 -18.70
N GLY A 64 -11.69 -19.41 -18.09
CA GLY A 64 -11.36 -17.99 -17.93
C GLY A 64 -10.18 -17.81 -16.98
N GLN A 65 -9.46 -16.71 -17.13
CA GLN A 65 -8.32 -16.37 -16.29
C GLN A 65 -8.41 -14.93 -15.83
N GLU A 66 -8.30 -14.71 -14.52
CA GLU A 66 -8.31 -13.37 -13.93
C GLU A 66 -7.22 -13.24 -12.86
N THR A 67 -6.66 -12.03 -12.72
CA THR A 67 -5.78 -11.62 -11.62
C THR A 67 -6.41 -10.40 -10.96
N SER A 68 -6.79 -10.52 -9.68
CA SER A 68 -7.41 -9.43 -8.93
C SER A 68 -6.65 -9.14 -7.64
N LEU A 69 -6.60 -7.87 -7.24
CA LEU A 69 -5.84 -7.39 -6.10
C LEU A 69 -6.75 -7.01 -4.93
N VAL A 70 -6.58 -7.66 -3.79
CA VAL A 70 -7.29 -7.34 -2.55
C VAL A 70 -6.38 -6.61 -1.58
N ILE A 71 -6.75 -5.38 -1.22
CA ILE A 71 -5.91 -4.45 -0.46
C ILE A 71 -6.56 -4.17 0.89
N GLY A 72 -5.92 -4.60 1.97
CA GLY A 72 -6.34 -4.29 3.34
C GLY A 72 -5.20 -3.71 4.15
N TYR A 73 -5.48 -2.96 5.22
CA TYR A 73 -4.42 -2.45 6.09
C TYR A 73 -3.59 -3.59 6.72
N ILE A 74 -2.42 -3.26 7.26
CA ILE A 74 -1.60 -4.21 8.03
C ILE A 74 -2.45 -4.80 9.17
N GLN A 75 -2.44 -6.13 9.34
CA GLN A 75 -3.17 -6.78 10.44
C GLN A 75 -4.67 -6.40 10.54
N SER A 76 -5.29 -6.01 9.42
CA SER A 76 -6.73 -5.66 9.33
C SER A 76 -7.68 -6.85 9.25
N GLY A 77 -7.17 -8.08 9.19
CA GLY A 77 -8.01 -9.28 9.02
C GLY A 77 -8.04 -9.86 7.60
N LYS A 78 -7.03 -9.61 6.77
CA LYS A 78 -6.89 -10.21 5.42
C LYS A 78 -7.09 -11.73 5.40
N THR A 79 -6.56 -12.45 6.39
CA THR A 79 -6.78 -13.89 6.52
C THR A 79 -8.25 -14.23 6.71
N THR A 80 -8.95 -13.54 7.60
CA THR A 80 -10.40 -13.68 7.75
C THR A 80 -11.14 -13.41 6.44
N SER A 81 -10.74 -12.37 5.70
CA SER A 81 -11.32 -12.04 4.40
C SER A 81 -11.17 -13.19 3.42
N PHE A 82 -9.96 -13.72 3.19
CA PHE A 82 -9.78 -14.80 2.23
C PHE A 82 -10.38 -16.13 2.70
N THR A 83 -10.45 -16.39 4.01
CA THR A 83 -11.19 -17.54 4.56
C THR A 83 -12.68 -17.42 4.25
N THR A 84 -13.25 -16.22 4.38
CA THR A 84 -14.66 -15.94 4.05
C THR A 84 -14.90 -16.06 2.54
N VAL A 85 -13.99 -15.54 1.71
CA VAL A 85 -14.06 -15.71 0.26
C VAL A 85 -13.95 -17.19 -0.13
N ALA A 86 -13.14 -18.00 0.56
CA ALA A 86 -13.05 -19.43 0.29
C ALA A 86 -14.37 -20.17 0.62
N ALA A 87 -15.00 -19.84 1.75
CA ALA A 87 -16.33 -20.35 2.11
C ALA A 87 -17.39 -19.93 1.08
N LEU A 88 -17.38 -18.67 0.66
CA LEU A 88 -18.29 -18.15 -0.36
C LEU A 88 -18.05 -18.78 -1.73
N ALA A 89 -16.80 -18.99 -2.12
CA ALA A 89 -16.44 -19.66 -3.35
C ALA A 89 -16.99 -21.09 -3.36
N ARG A 90 -16.91 -21.80 -2.24
CA ARG A 90 -17.57 -23.11 -2.09
C ARG A 90 -19.09 -23.03 -2.29
N ASP A 91 -19.75 -22.06 -1.66
CA ASP A 91 -21.20 -21.87 -1.81
C ASP A 91 -21.61 -21.64 -3.28
N ASN A 92 -20.69 -21.15 -4.11
CA ASN A 92 -20.93 -20.84 -5.52
C ASN A 92 -20.35 -21.86 -6.51
N GLY A 93 -19.83 -23.01 -6.06
CA GLY A 93 -19.37 -24.07 -6.96
C GLY A 93 -17.89 -24.00 -7.38
N TYR A 94 -17.04 -23.28 -6.63
CA TYR A 94 -15.59 -23.48 -6.75
C TYR A 94 -15.20 -24.79 -6.06
N HIS A 95 -14.59 -25.69 -6.84
CA HIS A 95 -14.26 -27.04 -6.40
C HIS A 95 -12.80 -27.19 -5.95
N LEU A 96 -11.93 -26.28 -6.39
CA LEU A 96 -10.51 -26.25 -6.01
C LEU A 96 -10.13 -24.86 -5.49
N ILE A 97 -9.58 -24.82 -4.29
CA ILE A 97 -9.05 -23.60 -3.67
C ILE A 97 -7.61 -23.86 -3.27
N ILE A 98 -6.69 -23.01 -3.74
CA ILE A 98 -5.26 -23.10 -3.45
C ILE A 98 -4.84 -21.83 -2.74
N VAL A 99 -4.30 -21.95 -1.53
CA VAL A 99 -3.76 -20.83 -0.74
C VAL A 99 -2.24 -20.93 -0.70
N ILE A 100 -1.57 -19.98 -1.35
CA ILE A 100 -0.13 -19.79 -1.32
C ILE A 100 0.19 -18.79 -0.21
N THR A 101 0.86 -19.24 0.85
CA THR A 101 1.19 -18.40 2.01
C THR A 101 2.55 -18.79 2.61
N GLY A 102 3.17 -17.88 3.36
CA GLY A 102 4.42 -18.12 4.11
C GLY A 102 5.65 -18.44 3.26
N ILE A 103 6.74 -17.69 3.44
CA ILE A 103 8.04 -18.01 2.82
C ILE A 103 8.93 -18.89 3.71
N THR A 104 8.60 -18.96 4.99
CA THR A 104 9.25 -19.82 5.99
C THR A 104 8.23 -20.79 6.56
N ARG A 105 8.73 -21.88 7.16
CA ARG A 105 7.89 -22.91 7.77
C ARG A 105 6.92 -22.33 8.82
N ASN A 106 7.42 -21.49 9.72
CA ASN A 106 6.59 -20.92 10.80
C ASN A 106 5.46 -20.03 10.27
N LEU A 107 5.75 -19.17 9.28
CA LEU A 107 4.73 -18.30 8.67
C LEU A 107 3.67 -19.11 7.93
N PHE A 108 4.09 -20.17 7.26
CA PHE A 108 3.19 -21.10 6.58
C PHE A 108 2.31 -21.84 7.58
N GLU A 109 2.89 -22.44 8.63
CA GLU A 109 2.15 -23.17 9.66
C GLU A 109 1.15 -22.27 10.38
N GLN A 110 1.53 -21.03 10.73
CA GLN A 110 0.61 -20.05 11.34
C GLN A 110 -0.61 -19.79 10.45
N SER A 111 -0.40 -19.50 9.16
CA SER A 111 -1.48 -19.16 8.24
C SER A 111 -2.34 -20.37 7.87
N SER A 112 -1.70 -21.53 7.65
CA SER A 112 -2.38 -22.80 7.35
C SER A 112 -3.23 -23.28 8.52
N ASN A 113 -2.70 -23.24 9.75
CA ASN A 113 -3.44 -23.67 10.94
C ASN A 113 -4.61 -22.72 11.24
N ARG A 114 -4.43 -21.41 11.02
CA ARG A 114 -5.52 -20.44 11.16
C ARG A 114 -6.65 -20.73 10.18
N LEU A 115 -6.35 -20.99 8.91
CA LEU A 115 -7.35 -21.34 7.91
C LEU A 115 -8.07 -22.66 8.26
N GLU A 116 -7.31 -23.68 8.69
CA GLU A 116 -7.86 -24.97 9.11
C GLU A 116 -8.82 -24.84 10.30
N ARG A 117 -8.44 -24.03 11.30
CA ARG A 117 -9.25 -23.73 12.48
C ARG A 117 -10.50 -22.93 12.13
N ASP A 118 -10.35 -21.82 11.41
CA ASP A 118 -11.47 -20.91 11.11
C ASP A 118 -12.53 -21.63 10.24
N LEU A 119 -12.12 -22.49 9.31
CA LEU A 119 -13.04 -23.36 8.54
C LEU A 119 -13.52 -24.60 9.32
N ARG A 120 -13.06 -24.79 10.56
CA ARG A 120 -13.37 -25.91 11.47
C ARG A 120 -13.06 -27.29 10.88
N ILE A 121 -12.05 -27.41 10.03
CA ILE A 121 -11.78 -28.62 9.23
C ILE A 121 -11.65 -29.88 10.11
N ARG A 122 -11.06 -29.78 11.30
CA ARG A 122 -10.87 -30.91 12.22
C ARG A 122 -12.10 -31.27 13.07
N GLU A 123 -13.04 -30.33 13.22
CA GLU A 123 -14.19 -30.47 14.13
C GLU A 123 -15.46 -30.93 13.40
N ARG A 124 -15.44 -30.92 12.06
CA ARG A 124 -16.63 -31.13 11.23
C ARG A 124 -16.85 -32.59 10.89
N THR A 125 -18.12 -33.01 10.89
CA THR A 125 -18.56 -34.34 10.49
C THR A 125 -19.14 -34.39 9.07
N ASP A 126 -19.47 -33.23 8.48
CA ASP A 126 -20.08 -33.09 7.15
C ASP A 126 -19.14 -33.42 5.98
N ARG A 127 -17.82 -33.48 6.23
CA ARG A 127 -16.76 -33.82 5.26
C ARG A 127 -16.84 -33.01 3.95
N LYS A 128 -17.38 -31.78 4.02
CA LYS A 128 -17.53 -30.86 2.89
C LYS A 128 -16.19 -30.42 2.28
N TRP A 129 -15.12 -30.46 3.07
CA TRP A 129 -13.78 -30.02 2.69
C TRP A 129 -12.80 -31.18 2.61
N GLN A 130 -12.00 -31.23 1.54
CA GLN A 130 -10.82 -32.09 1.44
C GLN A 130 -9.57 -31.22 1.59
N PHE A 131 -9.07 -31.10 2.83
CA PHE A 131 -7.92 -30.27 3.16
C PHE A 131 -6.58 -31.00 2.95
N LEU A 132 -5.61 -30.33 2.35
CA LEU A 132 -4.26 -30.83 2.10
C LEU A 132 -3.22 -29.73 2.34
N SER A 133 -2.27 -29.97 3.25
CA SER A 133 -1.18 -29.05 3.56
C SER A 133 0.14 -29.53 2.93
N ASN A 134 0.78 -28.67 2.12
CA ASN A 134 2.00 -28.95 1.37
C ASN A 134 2.02 -30.34 0.69
N PRO A 135 0.99 -30.68 -0.10
CA PRO A 135 0.85 -32.02 -0.64
C PRO A 135 2.00 -32.37 -1.61
N LYS A 136 2.35 -33.66 -1.65
CA LYS A 136 3.26 -34.24 -2.63
C LYS A 136 2.47 -35.13 -3.59
N SER A 137 3.00 -35.36 -4.80
CA SER A 137 2.41 -36.31 -5.75
C SER A 137 2.59 -37.74 -5.23
N ARG A 138 1.60 -38.24 -4.49
CA ARG A 138 1.48 -39.63 -4.03
C ARG A 138 0.16 -40.20 -4.53
N SER A 139 0.08 -41.51 -4.73
CA SER A 139 -1.12 -42.18 -5.24
C SER A 139 -2.35 -41.94 -4.36
N ASP A 140 -2.21 -42.03 -3.04
CA ASP A 140 -3.27 -41.79 -2.05
C ASP A 140 -3.83 -40.36 -2.13
N VAL A 141 -2.93 -39.37 -2.26
CA VAL A 141 -3.31 -37.95 -2.36
C VAL A 141 -4.04 -37.68 -3.68
N LYS A 142 -3.53 -38.22 -4.79
CA LYS A 142 -4.18 -38.08 -6.11
C LYS A 142 -5.58 -38.67 -6.11
N GLN A 143 -5.75 -39.88 -5.57
CA GLN A 143 -7.05 -40.53 -5.48
C GLN A 143 -8.04 -39.70 -4.64
N ARG A 144 -7.60 -39.15 -3.50
CA ARG A 144 -8.45 -38.27 -2.66
C ARG A 144 -8.90 -37.02 -3.40
N ILE A 145 -7.99 -36.35 -4.12
CA ILE A 145 -8.32 -35.15 -4.89
C ILE A 145 -9.26 -35.50 -6.05
N ALA A 146 -8.93 -36.52 -6.85
CA ALA A 146 -9.75 -36.94 -7.98
C ALA A 146 -11.17 -37.32 -7.54
N ALA A 147 -11.32 -38.06 -6.43
CA ALA A 147 -12.63 -38.39 -5.87
C ALA A 147 -13.40 -37.14 -5.41
N ALA A 148 -12.73 -36.18 -4.78
CA ALA A 148 -13.36 -34.93 -4.33
C ALA A 148 -13.75 -33.98 -5.48
N LEU A 149 -13.09 -34.09 -6.64
CA LEU A 149 -13.35 -33.27 -7.83
C LEU A 149 -14.41 -33.86 -8.77
N GLN A 150 -14.98 -35.03 -8.47
CA GLN A 150 -16.08 -35.59 -9.27
C GLN A 150 -17.32 -34.69 -9.16
N ARG A 151 -17.86 -34.23 -10.30
CA ARG A 151 -18.92 -33.21 -10.36
C ARG A 151 -20.35 -33.74 -10.21
N ASN A 152 -20.52 -35.06 -10.11
CA ASN A 152 -21.82 -35.74 -10.18
C ASN A 152 -22.30 -36.29 -8.83
N ASP A 153 -21.82 -35.73 -7.70
CA ASP A 153 -22.31 -36.14 -6.39
C ASP A 153 -23.73 -35.58 -6.18
N THR A 154 -24.72 -36.43 -6.43
CA THR A 154 -26.16 -36.16 -6.21
C THR A 154 -26.58 -36.39 -4.76
N SER A 155 -25.64 -36.71 -3.86
CA SER A 155 -25.96 -36.95 -2.45
C SER A 155 -26.36 -35.66 -1.72
N PRO A 156 -27.08 -35.77 -0.57
CA PRO A 156 -27.48 -34.62 0.24
C PRO A 156 -26.30 -33.78 0.78
N HIS A 157 -25.08 -34.32 0.73
CA HIS A 157 -23.87 -33.65 1.22
C HIS A 157 -23.23 -32.74 0.16
N GLY A 158 -23.63 -32.88 -1.11
CA GLY A 158 -23.12 -32.13 -2.26
C GLY A 158 -21.64 -32.39 -2.55
N ASN A 159 -21.15 -31.79 -3.64
CA ASN A 159 -19.75 -31.91 -4.05
C ASN A 159 -18.79 -31.40 -2.95
N LYS A 160 -17.67 -32.10 -2.73
CA LYS A 160 -16.58 -31.63 -1.86
C LYS A 160 -15.84 -30.47 -2.51
N THR A 161 -15.23 -29.61 -1.68
CA THR A 161 -14.24 -28.61 -2.15
C THR A 161 -12.86 -29.03 -1.67
N VAL A 162 -11.90 -29.11 -2.58
CA VAL A 162 -10.50 -29.37 -2.28
C VAL A 162 -9.85 -28.07 -1.86
N LEU A 163 -9.26 -28.03 -0.66
CA LEU A 163 -8.51 -26.90 -0.14
C LEU A 163 -7.05 -27.30 0.02
N ILE A 164 -6.16 -26.64 -0.72
CA ILE A 164 -4.72 -26.87 -0.67
C ILE A 164 -4.04 -25.65 -0.06
N THR A 165 -3.30 -25.81 1.03
CA THR A 165 -2.33 -24.80 1.49
C THR A 165 -0.93 -25.20 1.03
N VAL A 166 -0.20 -24.27 0.43
CA VAL A 166 1.17 -24.50 -0.04
C VAL A 166 2.10 -23.37 0.36
N MET A 167 3.29 -23.72 0.84
CA MET A 167 4.32 -22.75 1.21
C MET A 167 4.82 -22.01 -0.04
N LYS A 168 5.00 -20.69 0.05
CA LYS A 168 5.47 -19.82 -1.04
C LYS A 168 6.97 -19.99 -1.30
N ASN A 169 7.37 -21.19 -1.69
CA ASN A 169 8.74 -21.59 -1.95
C ASN A 169 8.81 -22.48 -3.20
N ALA A 170 9.88 -22.33 -3.99
CA ALA A 170 10.05 -23.03 -5.25
C ALA A 170 9.92 -24.57 -5.15
N THR A 171 10.40 -25.18 -4.07
CA THR A 171 10.32 -26.64 -3.87
C THR A 171 8.89 -27.11 -3.64
N HIS A 172 8.16 -26.43 -2.75
CA HIS A 172 6.79 -26.78 -2.40
C HIS A 172 5.83 -26.52 -3.56
N LEU A 173 5.98 -25.39 -4.25
CA LEU A 173 5.22 -25.09 -5.46
C LEU A 173 5.52 -26.11 -6.58
N ASN A 174 6.76 -26.58 -6.70
CA ASN A 174 7.09 -27.62 -7.68
C ASN A 174 6.44 -28.97 -7.34
N ASN A 175 6.32 -29.33 -6.06
CA ASN A 175 5.58 -30.52 -5.64
C ASN A 175 4.09 -30.41 -5.98
N LEU A 176 3.50 -29.22 -5.76
CA LEU A 176 2.13 -28.94 -6.16
C LEU A 176 1.95 -29.02 -7.68
N ILE A 177 2.84 -28.42 -8.47
CA ILE A 177 2.80 -28.51 -9.95
C ILE A 177 2.80 -29.96 -10.42
N LYS A 178 3.69 -30.82 -9.88
CA LYS A 178 3.73 -32.24 -10.23
C LYS A 178 2.40 -32.92 -9.94
N LEU A 179 1.83 -32.65 -8.77
CA LEU A 179 0.52 -33.18 -8.38
C LEU A 179 -0.58 -32.70 -9.33
N LEU A 180 -0.66 -31.40 -9.61
CA LEU A 180 -1.69 -30.82 -10.50
C LEU A 180 -1.58 -31.32 -11.93
N SER A 181 -0.36 -31.53 -12.45
CA SER A 181 -0.16 -32.03 -13.82
C SER A 181 -0.64 -33.46 -14.05
N GLU A 182 -0.91 -34.20 -12.98
CA GLU A 182 -1.41 -35.57 -13.03
C GLU A 182 -2.93 -35.66 -12.78
N LEU A 183 -3.62 -34.50 -12.69
CA LEU A 183 -5.07 -34.40 -12.45
C LEU A 183 -5.77 -33.82 -13.67
N SER A 184 -7.03 -34.23 -13.89
CA SER A 184 -7.90 -33.65 -14.91
C SER A 184 -8.56 -32.38 -14.37
N LEU A 185 -7.99 -31.21 -14.70
CA LEU A 185 -8.42 -29.90 -14.19
C LEU A 185 -9.13 -29.03 -15.25
N ASP A 186 -9.43 -29.60 -16.42
CA ASP A 186 -10.07 -28.85 -17.50
C ASP A 186 -11.46 -28.32 -17.10
N GLY A 187 -11.69 -27.05 -17.40
CA GLY A 187 -12.87 -26.30 -16.97
C GLY A 187 -13.16 -26.30 -15.46
N MET A 188 -12.20 -26.66 -14.60
CA MET A 188 -12.40 -26.74 -13.15
C MET A 188 -12.32 -25.37 -12.49
N PRO A 189 -13.42 -24.81 -11.97
CA PRO A 189 -13.39 -23.49 -11.36
C PRO A 189 -12.46 -23.48 -10.14
N THR A 190 -11.35 -22.77 -10.27
CA THR A 190 -10.27 -22.76 -9.29
C THR A 190 -10.03 -21.37 -8.74
N LEU A 191 -9.96 -21.25 -7.42
CA LEU A 191 -9.54 -20.03 -6.75
C LEU A 191 -8.12 -20.19 -6.23
N VAL A 192 -7.20 -19.34 -6.69
CA VAL A 192 -5.83 -19.28 -6.19
C VAL A 192 -5.66 -18.00 -5.38
N ILE A 193 -5.28 -18.12 -4.12
CA ILE A 193 -5.09 -17.01 -3.19
C ILE A 193 -3.59 -16.89 -2.89
N ASP A 194 -3.01 -15.74 -3.21
CA ASP A 194 -1.62 -15.38 -2.92
C ASP A 194 -1.57 -14.41 -1.74
N ASP A 195 -1.21 -14.92 -0.56
CA ASP A 195 -1.11 -14.14 0.67
C ASP A 195 0.24 -13.41 0.77
N GLU A 196 0.23 -12.12 1.13
CA GLU A 196 1.38 -11.21 1.03
C GLU A 196 1.95 -11.17 -0.40
N ALA A 197 1.10 -10.82 -1.38
CA ALA A 197 1.42 -10.85 -2.81
C ALA A 197 2.55 -9.90 -3.25
N ASP A 198 2.93 -8.94 -2.41
CA ASP A 198 4.14 -8.13 -2.61
C ASP A 198 5.43 -8.90 -2.32
N GLN A 199 5.34 -10.07 -1.68
CA GLN A 199 6.47 -10.88 -1.23
C GLN A 199 6.58 -12.20 -2.02
N ALA A 200 7.78 -12.40 -2.58
CA ALA A 200 8.28 -13.60 -3.27
C ALA A 200 7.55 -14.07 -4.54
N SER A 201 6.26 -13.77 -4.75
CA SER A 201 5.53 -14.16 -5.95
C SER A 201 5.94 -13.34 -7.18
N LEU A 202 6.14 -12.03 -7.02
CA LEU A 202 6.62 -11.14 -8.08
C LEU A 202 8.04 -11.51 -8.55
N ASN A 203 8.32 -11.26 -9.84
CA ASN A 203 9.62 -11.58 -10.43
C ASN A 203 10.72 -10.61 -9.97
N ASN A 204 11.52 -11.00 -8.98
CA ASN A 204 12.66 -10.22 -8.48
C ASN A 204 13.95 -10.36 -9.32
N LEU A 205 13.88 -10.90 -10.53
CA LEU A 205 15.00 -10.94 -11.49
C LEU A 205 14.65 -10.25 -12.81
N VAL A 206 13.53 -9.52 -12.85
CA VAL A 206 13.00 -8.92 -14.09
C VAL A 206 13.96 -7.86 -14.66
N ASN A 207 14.59 -7.06 -13.80
CA ASN A 207 15.62 -6.09 -14.19
C ASN A 207 16.88 -6.73 -14.78
N LYS A 208 17.08 -8.03 -14.59
CA LYS A 208 18.17 -8.84 -15.17
C LYS A 208 17.72 -9.65 -16.39
N GLY A 209 16.50 -9.43 -16.89
CA GLY A 209 15.92 -10.19 -17.99
C GLY A 209 15.72 -11.67 -17.68
N LYS A 210 15.56 -12.04 -16.39
CA LYS A 210 15.43 -13.43 -15.93
C LYS A 210 14.17 -13.60 -15.08
N GLU A 211 13.80 -14.86 -14.85
CA GLU A 211 12.69 -15.22 -13.98
C GLU A 211 13.17 -15.87 -12.68
N SER A 212 12.69 -15.32 -11.56
CA SER A 212 12.89 -15.93 -10.24
C SER A 212 12.31 -17.34 -10.18
N ALA A 213 12.90 -18.19 -9.33
CA ALA A 213 12.47 -19.58 -9.23
C ALA A 213 11.00 -19.68 -8.82
N THR A 214 10.59 -18.95 -7.78
CA THR A 214 9.21 -18.92 -7.26
C THR A 214 8.22 -18.40 -8.30
N TYR A 215 8.52 -17.25 -8.94
CA TYR A 215 7.67 -16.67 -9.99
C TYR A 215 7.38 -17.68 -11.10
N ARG A 216 8.41 -18.33 -11.64
CA ARG A 216 8.27 -19.33 -12.70
C ARG A 216 7.35 -20.50 -12.31
N ARG A 217 7.36 -20.91 -11.04
CA ARG A 217 6.45 -21.97 -10.56
C ARG A 217 5.02 -21.46 -10.46
N ILE A 218 4.80 -20.22 -10.02
CA ILE A 218 3.45 -19.63 -10.00
C ILE A 218 2.88 -19.53 -11.42
N VAL A 219 3.67 -19.04 -12.38
CA VAL A 219 3.27 -18.98 -13.79
C VAL A 219 2.93 -20.38 -14.33
N LYS A 220 3.81 -21.37 -14.10
CA LYS A 220 3.56 -22.75 -14.52
C LYS A 220 2.32 -23.37 -13.87
N MET A 221 2.09 -23.11 -12.59
CA MET A 221 0.90 -23.59 -11.89
C MET A 221 -0.37 -23.01 -12.50
N ARG A 222 -0.39 -21.71 -12.82
CA ARG A 222 -1.52 -21.07 -13.50
C ARG A 222 -1.80 -21.67 -14.88
N GLN A 223 -0.78 -22.04 -15.63
CA GLN A 223 -0.94 -22.69 -16.94
C GLN A 223 -1.66 -24.06 -16.84
N LEU A 224 -1.59 -24.73 -15.69
CA LEU A 224 -2.28 -26.00 -15.45
C LEU A 224 -3.75 -25.82 -15.05
N LEU A 225 -4.19 -24.59 -14.82
CA LEU A 225 -5.52 -24.25 -14.32
C LEU A 225 -6.21 -23.36 -15.37
N PRO A 226 -6.84 -23.91 -16.43
CA PRO A 226 -7.40 -23.07 -17.50
C PRO A 226 -8.62 -22.24 -17.08
N HIS A 227 -9.24 -22.58 -15.94
CA HIS A 227 -10.36 -21.86 -15.33
C HIS A 227 -9.98 -21.42 -13.91
N HIS A 228 -9.34 -20.25 -13.78
CA HIS A 228 -8.90 -19.78 -12.46
C HIS A 228 -8.98 -18.26 -12.26
N THR A 229 -9.13 -17.87 -11.00
CA THR A 229 -8.80 -16.51 -10.55
C THR A 229 -7.61 -16.54 -9.61
N PHE A 230 -6.65 -15.65 -9.83
CA PHE A 230 -5.48 -15.42 -8.96
C PHE A 230 -5.71 -14.16 -8.12
N LEU A 231 -6.15 -14.36 -6.87
CA LEU A 231 -6.40 -13.30 -5.89
C LEU A 231 -5.12 -12.95 -5.12
N GLN A 232 -4.63 -11.74 -5.31
CA GLN A 232 -3.47 -11.21 -4.60
C GLN A 232 -3.91 -10.46 -3.34
N TYR A 233 -3.60 -10.98 -2.16
CA TYR A 233 -3.84 -10.28 -0.90
C TYR A 233 -2.57 -9.57 -0.44
N THR A 234 -2.65 -8.27 -0.15
CA THR A 234 -1.51 -7.53 0.42
C THR A 234 -1.95 -6.31 1.22
N ALA A 235 -1.08 -5.83 2.11
CA ALA A 235 -1.18 -4.49 2.68
C ALA A 235 -0.38 -3.43 1.93
N THR A 236 0.55 -3.85 1.08
CA THR A 236 1.57 -3.03 0.42
C THR A 236 1.37 -3.10 -1.11
N PRO A 237 0.34 -2.45 -1.67
CA PRO A 237 -0.05 -2.64 -3.07
C PRO A 237 0.92 -2.03 -4.09
N GLN A 238 1.94 -1.28 -3.67
CA GLN A 238 2.84 -0.55 -4.56
C GLN A 238 3.54 -1.48 -5.55
N ALA A 239 4.00 -2.66 -5.11
CA ALA A 239 4.69 -3.59 -6.00
C ALA A 239 3.74 -4.19 -7.05
N PRO A 240 2.60 -4.80 -6.67
CA PRO A 240 1.61 -5.28 -7.65
C PRO A 240 1.09 -4.20 -8.62
N LEU A 241 1.00 -2.93 -8.19
CA LEU A 241 0.55 -1.82 -9.04
C LEU A 241 1.63 -1.32 -10.01
N LEU A 242 2.92 -1.55 -9.72
CA LEU A 242 4.05 -1.02 -10.50
C LEU A 242 4.78 -2.05 -11.38
N ILE A 243 4.43 -3.34 -11.31
CA ILE A 243 4.94 -4.34 -12.26
C ILE A 243 4.41 -4.08 -13.68
N ASN A 244 5.06 -4.61 -14.70
CA ASN A 244 4.66 -4.39 -16.09
C ASN A 244 3.20 -4.87 -16.34
N LEU A 245 2.38 -4.08 -17.05
CA LEU A 245 0.97 -4.43 -17.31
C LEU A 245 0.78 -5.73 -18.09
N ILE A 246 1.77 -6.13 -18.89
CA ILE A 246 1.73 -7.39 -19.65
C ILE A 246 2.10 -8.60 -18.80
N ASP A 247 2.64 -8.39 -17.59
CA ASP A 247 2.93 -9.46 -16.65
C ASP A 247 1.62 -10.12 -16.23
N VAL A 248 1.59 -11.45 -16.22
CA VAL A 248 0.38 -12.21 -15.87
C VAL A 248 -0.09 -11.93 -14.43
N LEU A 249 0.83 -11.54 -13.54
CA LEU A 249 0.53 -11.15 -12.16
C LEU A 249 0.10 -9.68 -12.04
N SER A 250 0.02 -8.92 -13.13
CA SER A 250 -0.55 -7.57 -13.11
C SER A 250 -2.07 -7.66 -12.92
N PRO A 251 -2.63 -7.03 -11.88
CA PRO A 251 -4.05 -7.14 -11.58
C PRO A 251 -4.93 -6.32 -12.54
N ASN A 252 -6.06 -6.89 -12.96
CA ASN A 252 -7.04 -6.22 -13.83
C ASN A 252 -8.13 -5.49 -13.04
N SER A 253 -8.39 -5.95 -11.82
CA SER A 253 -9.34 -5.37 -10.87
C SER A 253 -8.74 -5.30 -9.47
N ALA A 254 -9.34 -4.50 -8.59
CA ALA A 254 -8.98 -4.48 -7.18
C ALA A 254 -10.21 -4.33 -6.27
N THR A 255 -10.07 -4.78 -5.03
CA THR A 255 -11.05 -4.58 -3.97
C THR A 255 -10.37 -4.08 -2.71
N MET A 256 -10.94 -3.04 -2.11
CA MET A 256 -10.45 -2.45 -0.86
C MET A 256 -11.17 -3.07 0.33
N LEU A 257 -10.42 -3.59 1.29
CA LEU A 257 -10.96 -4.05 2.57
C LEU A 257 -11.02 -2.89 3.56
N THR A 258 -12.10 -2.85 4.33
CA THR A 258 -12.38 -1.85 5.36
C THR A 258 -12.06 -2.45 6.72
N PRO A 259 -11.16 -1.83 7.52
CA PRO A 259 -10.92 -2.30 8.87
C PRO A 259 -12.14 -2.01 9.76
N GLY A 260 -12.42 -2.89 10.72
CA GLY A 260 -13.47 -2.68 11.72
C GLY A 260 -13.15 -1.49 12.65
N PRO A 261 -14.14 -0.98 13.41
CA PRO A 261 -13.98 0.22 14.26
C PRO A 261 -12.96 0.05 15.39
N THR A 262 -12.66 -1.19 15.77
CA THR A 262 -11.68 -1.56 16.82
C THR A 262 -10.26 -1.69 16.31
N TYR A 263 -10.04 -1.52 15.00
CA TYR A 263 -8.72 -1.51 14.39
C TYR A 263 -7.95 -0.24 14.73
N THR A 264 -6.71 -0.40 15.15
CA THR A 264 -5.77 0.70 15.44
C THR A 264 -4.60 0.66 14.46
N GLY A 265 -4.50 1.67 13.61
CA GLY A 265 -3.45 1.81 12.59
C GLY A 265 -2.66 3.11 12.69
N GLY A 266 -1.99 3.49 11.61
CA GLY A 266 -1.08 4.64 11.58
C GLY A 266 -1.69 5.96 12.08
N LYS A 267 -2.93 6.27 11.67
CA LYS A 267 -3.64 7.48 12.12
C LYS A 267 -3.76 7.57 13.64
N ILE A 268 -4.08 6.45 14.30
CA ILE A 268 -4.19 6.42 15.77
C ILE A 268 -2.83 6.64 16.42
N PHE A 269 -1.77 6.00 15.92
CA PHE A 269 -0.46 6.10 16.54
C PHE A 269 0.27 7.43 16.27
N PHE A 270 0.07 8.06 15.10
CA PHE A 270 0.92 9.16 14.64
C PHE A 270 0.20 10.49 14.39
N GLU A 271 -1.14 10.50 14.27
CA GLU A 271 -1.91 11.73 14.02
C GLU A 271 -2.74 12.15 15.23
N ARG A 272 -3.33 11.19 15.94
CA ARG A 272 -4.02 11.48 17.20
C ARG A 272 -2.94 11.59 18.28
N ASP A 273 -2.86 12.72 18.98
CA ASP A 273 -1.90 13.07 20.05
C ASP A 273 -2.04 12.17 21.30
N PHE A 274 -2.10 10.85 21.13
CA PHE A 274 -2.27 9.87 22.21
C PHE A 274 -0.99 9.60 22.99
N TYR A 275 0.09 10.34 22.73
CA TYR A 275 1.39 10.09 23.36
C TYR A 275 1.78 8.59 23.32
N LEU A 276 1.50 7.85 22.23
CA LEU A 276 1.86 6.42 22.14
C LEU A 276 3.28 6.22 21.60
N ILE A 277 3.78 7.18 20.83
CA ILE A 277 5.12 7.15 20.25
C ILE A 277 6.12 7.82 21.21
N ARG A 278 7.26 7.19 21.44
CA ARG A 278 8.40 7.73 22.19
C ARG A 278 9.61 7.80 21.28
N CYS A 279 10.33 8.92 21.33
CA CYS A 279 11.59 9.04 20.60
C CYS A 279 12.73 8.43 21.42
N ILE A 280 13.48 7.51 20.81
CA ILE A 280 14.74 7.01 21.35
C ILE A 280 15.80 8.12 21.15
N PRO A 281 16.49 8.58 22.20
CA PRO A 281 17.53 9.59 22.08
C PRO A 281 18.65 9.14 21.13
N ALA A 282 19.20 10.06 20.34
CA ALA A 282 20.17 9.71 19.30
C ALA A 282 21.46 9.05 19.84
N HIS A 283 21.83 9.36 21.08
CA HIS A 283 23.00 8.79 21.76
C HIS A 283 22.75 7.38 22.32
N GLU A 284 21.48 6.92 22.37
CA GLU A 284 21.08 5.58 22.81
C GLU A 284 20.89 4.59 21.64
N ILE A 285 21.09 5.06 20.40
CA ILE A 285 20.97 4.24 19.19
C ILE A 285 22.33 3.62 18.89
N PRO A 286 22.45 2.27 18.83
CA PRO A 286 23.71 1.61 18.53
C PRO A 286 24.22 2.01 17.13
N LYS A 287 25.48 2.45 17.05
CA LYS A 287 26.19 2.64 15.77
C LYS A 287 26.95 1.35 15.44
N LYS A 288 27.25 1.11 14.15
CA LYS A 288 27.89 -0.13 13.66
C LYS A 288 29.14 -0.55 14.44
N ASP A 289 29.89 0.41 14.97
CA ASP A 289 31.17 0.17 15.66
C ASP A 289 31.10 0.48 17.17
N GLN A 290 29.90 0.69 17.73
CA GLN A 290 29.70 1.01 19.14
C GLN A 290 28.75 0.01 19.79
N SER A 291 29.28 -0.85 20.65
CA SER A 291 28.48 -1.61 21.61
C SER A 291 28.37 -0.84 22.91
N PHE A 292 27.15 -0.60 23.38
CA PHE A 292 26.96 -0.18 24.76
C PHE A 292 27.35 -1.33 25.69
N VAL A 293 27.85 -1.02 26.87
CA VAL A 293 28.09 -2.01 27.94
C VAL A 293 26.80 -2.21 28.74
N GLU A 294 26.07 -1.12 28.96
CA GLU A 294 24.84 -1.07 29.75
C GLU A 294 23.59 -0.88 28.87
N PRO A 295 22.40 -1.33 29.34
CA PRO A 295 21.16 -1.07 28.63
C PRO A 295 20.87 0.45 28.55
N PRO A 296 20.40 0.94 27.40
CA PRO A 296 19.95 2.33 27.29
C PRO A 296 18.75 2.64 28.19
N GLU A 297 18.65 3.86 28.72
CA GLU A 297 17.56 4.25 29.62
C GLU A 297 16.18 4.15 28.94
N SER A 298 16.08 4.46 27.64
CA SER A 298 14.81 4.29 26.92
C SER A 298 14.36 2.84 26.80
N LEU A 299 15.29 1.87 26.80
CA LEU A 299 14.95 0.44 26.89
C LEU A 299 14.41 0.11 28.29
N LEU A 300 15.07 0.58 29.34
CA LEU A 300 14.63 0.39 30.72
C LEU A 300 13.24 1.00 30.94
N GLN A 301 13.01 2.22 30.48
CA GLN A 301 11.69 2.86 30.50
C GLN A 301 10.63 2.01 29.78
N ALA A 302 10.93 1.51 28.58
CA ALA A 302 10.01 0.64 27.83
C ALA A 302 9.67 -0.64 28.60
N MET A 303 10.66 -1.27 29.26
CA MET A 303 10.43 -2.44 30.10
C MET A 303 9.59 -2.12 31.34
N ARG A 304 9.80 -0.98 32.00
CA ARG A 304 8.97 -0.56 33.16
C ARG A 304 7.51 -0.38 32.76
N ILE A 305 7.23 0.29 31.64
CA ILE A 305 5.88 0.42 31.08
C ILE A 305 5.27 -0.95 30.79
N PHE A 306 6.03 -1.83 30.13
CA PHE A 306 5.57 -3.17 29.80
C PHE A 306 5.15 -3.95 31.06
N TYR A 307 6.00 -4.00 32.09
CA TYR A 307 5.71 -4.74 33.31
C TYR A 307 4.56 -4.15 34.13
N LEU A 308 4.38 -2.83 34.14
CA LEU A 308 3.18 -2.21 34.74
C LEU A 308 1.90 -2.64 34.01
N GLY A 309 1.95 -2.74 32.69
CA GLY A 309 0.89 -3.34 31.91
C GLY A 309 0.64 -4.80 32.31
N VAL A 310 1.69 -5.63 32.36
CA VAL A 310 1.58 -7.03 32.81
C VAL A 310 0.93 -7.12 34.18
N ALA A 311 1.37 -6.31 35.14
CA ALA A 311 0.84 -6.26 36.51
C ALA A 311 -0.66 -6.00 36.55
N ASP A 312 -1.14 -4.96 35.85
CA ASP A 312 -2.57 -4.65 35.84
C ASP A 312 -3.40 -5.71 35.10
N GLY A 313 -2.84 -6.33 34.06
CA GLY A 313 -3.53 -7.42 33.38
C GLY A 313 -3.61 -8.70 34.23
N LEU A 314 -2.56 -9.02 35.01
CA LEU A 314 -2.61 -10.13 35.99
C LEU A 314 -3.67 -9.90 37.06
N ARG A 315 -3.88 -8.65 37.49
CA ARG A 315 -4.95 -8.28 38.43
C ARG A 315 -6.35 -8.62 37.88
N HIS A 316 -6.55 -8.55 36.56
CA HIS A 316 -7.79 -8.95 35.90
C HIS A 316 -7.84 -10.45 35.54
N GLY A 317 -6.99 -11.27 36.16
CA GLY A 317 -6.95 -12.71 35.96
C GLY A 317 -6.06 -13.18 34.81
N GLY A 318 -5.23 -12.31 34.22
CA GLY A 318 -4.25 -12.71 33.21
C GLY A 318 -4.89 -13.27 31.93
N LYS A 319 -6.04 -12.72 31.51
CA LYS A 319 -6.72 -13.14 30.29
C LYS A 319 -6.04 -12.55 29.05
N GLY A 320 -5.91 -13.36 28.00
CA GLY A 320 -5.22 -12.98 26.77
C GLY A 320 -3.70 -13.04 26.94
N ASN A 321 -2.97 -12.24 26.17
CA ASN A 321 -1.52 -12.15 26.22
C ASN A 321 -1.07 -10.69 26.36
N ARG A 322 0.09 -10.45 26.98
CA ARG A 322 0.78 -9.15 26.93
C ARG A 322 2.23 -9.34 26.51
N SER A 323 2.59 -8.73 25.39
CA SER A 323 3.90 -8.93 24.78
C SER A 323 4.64 -7.62 24.54
N MET A 324 5.96 -7.68 24.69
CA MET A 324 6.89 -6.67 24.24
C MET A 324 7.70 -7.20 23.06
N MET A 325 7.94 -6.34 22.06
CA MET A 325 8.80 -6.65 20.93
C MET A 325 10.02 -5.72 20.93
N ILE A 326 11.22 -6.30 20.99
CA ILE A 326 12.49 -5.60 20.88
C ILE A 326 13.11 -5.96 19.53
N HIS A 327 13.24 -4.94 18.68
CA HIS A 327 13.60 -5.08 17.27
C HIS A 327 14.87 -4.30 16.92
N PRO A 328 16.05 -4.75 17.38
CA PRO A 328 17.32 -4.12 17.04
C PRO A 328 17.68 -4.30 15.56
N SER A 329 18.83 -3.78 15.14
CA SER A 329 19.26 -3.88 13.73
C SER A 329 19.43 -5.35 13.30
N LYS A 330 19.66 -5.61 12.00
CA LYS A 330 19.69 -6.98 11.44
C LYS A 330 20.85 -7.85 11.96
N GLU A 331 21.78 -7.29 12.71
CA GLU A 331 22.98 -7.98 13.16
C GLU A 331 22.69 -8.87 14.38
N THR A 332 22.99 -10.15 14.26
CA THR A 332 22.75 -11.15 15.31
C THR A 332 23.49 -10.87 16.61
N MET A 333 24.69 -10.25 16.55
CA MET A 333 25.44 -9.83 17.74
C MET A 333 24.68 -8.79 18.56
N GLN A 334 23.98 -7.85 17.92
CA GLN A 334 23.18 -6.87 18.64
C GLN A 334 22.01 -7.54 19.36
N HIS A 335 21.39 -8.58 18.76
CA HIS A 335 20.28 -9.31 19.40
C HIS A 335 20.72 -10.00 20.71
N ALA A 336 21.95 -10.54 20.75
CA ALA A 336 22.49 -11.19 21.95
C ALA A 336 22.68 -10.18 23.09
N ASN A 337 23.18 -8.98 22.80
CA ASN A 337 23.34 -7.92 23.80
C ASN A 337 22.00 -7.48 24.40
N TYR A 338 20.98 -7.26 23.56
CA TYR A 338 19.63 -6.93 24.06
C TYR A 338 19.03 -8.06 24.89
N GLU A 339 19.24 -9.32 24.51
CA GLU A 339 18.80 -10.46 25.32
C GLU A 339 19.47 -10.47 26.70
N GLU A 340 20.78 -10.31 26.75
CA GLU A 340 21.53 -10.26 28.01
C GLU A 340 21.04 -9.10 28.89
N TRP A 341 20.89 -7.90 28.31
CA TRP A 341 20.40 -6.72 29.03
C TRP A 341 19.01 -6.93 29.61
N VAL A 342 18.06 -7.45 28.84
CA VAL A 342 16.69 -7.68 29.30
C VAL A 342 16.68 -8.73 30.41
N ARG A 343 17.44 -9.83 30.27
CA ARG A 343 17.54 -10.88 31.30
C ARG A 343 18.18 -10.37 32.59
N ARG A 344 19.30 -9.65 32.50
CA ARG A 344 19.96 -9.04 33.67
C ARG A 344 19.03 -8.05 34.36
N THR A 345 18.33 -7.21 33.60
CA THR A 345 17.39 -6.22 34.12
C THR A 345 16.21 -6.90 34.83
N GLN A 346 15.61 -7.94 34.21
CA GLN A 346 14.53 -8.72 34.81
C GLN A 346 14.96 -9.34 36.16
N GLN A 347 16.14 -9.96 36.20
CA GLN A 347 16.68 -10.58 37.41
C GLN A 347 17.00 -9.55 38.50
N TYR A 348 17.60 -8.42 38.12
CA TYR A 348 17.92 -7.33 39.04
C TYR A 348 16.64 -6.76 39.65
N TRP A 349 15.68 -6.32 38.84
CA TRP A 349 14.42 -5.75 39.34
C TRP A 349 13.61 -6.72 40.20
N SER A 350 13.56 -8.00 39.83
CA SER A 350 12.91 -9.03 40.63
C SER A 350 13.48 -9.12 42.05
N LYS A 351 14.81 -9.17 42.16
CA LYS A 351 15.50 -9.24 43.46
C LYS A 351 15.34 -7.94 44.26
N THR A 352 15.55 -6.79 43.61
CA THR A 352 15.50 -5.47 44.25
C THR A 352 14.11 -5.16 44.82
N LEU A 353 13.03 -5.53 44.13
CA LEU A 353 11.67 -5.31 44.61
C LEU A 353 11.31 -6.12 45.87
N LEU A 354 12.03 -7.22 46.13
CA LEU A 354 11.88 -8.09 47.32
C LEU A 354 12.71 -7.61 48.53
N LEU A 355 13.57 -6.59 48.36
CA LEU A 355 14.33 -6.00 49.47
C LEU A 355 13.40 -5.28 50.47
N SER A 356 13.97 -4.90 51.62
CA SER A 356 13.25 -4.14 52.65
C SER A 356 12.75 -2.80 52.13
N ALA A 357 11.63 -2.29 52.66
CA ALA A 357 11.03 -1.03 52.19
C ALA A 357 11.88 0.23 52.45
N ILE A 358 12.85 0.11 53.36
CA ILE A 358 13.82 1.17 53.66
C ILE A 358 15.11 1.05 52.84
N ASP A 359 15.24 -0.01 52.02
CA ASP A 359 16.42 -0.22 51.19
C ASP A 359 16.48 0.85 50.08
N PRO A 360 17.59 1.59 49.95
CA PRO A 360 17.71 2.67 48.96
C PRO A 360 17.49 2.20 47.52
N ASP A 361 18.06 1.05 47.13
CA ASP A 361 17.96 0.53 45.76
C ASP A 361 16.49 0.21 45.40
N ARG A 362 15.74 -0.31 46.38
CA ARG A 362 14.31 -0.55 46.22
C ARG A 362 13.52 0.74 46.10
N GLN A 363 13.86 1.76 46.89
CA GLN A 363 13.18 3.06 46.84
C GLN A 363 13.39 3.73 45.48
N ASP A 364 14.62 3.71 44.98
CA ASP A 364 14.97 4.25 43.66
C ASP A 364 14.24 3.51 42.55
N LEU A 365 14.25 2.17 42.55
CA LEU A 365 13.53 1.39 41.55
C LEU A 365 12.01 1.64 41.61
N ILE A 366 11.42 1.76 42.80
CA ILE A 366 10.01 2.14 42.94
C ILE A 366 9.74 3.52 42.37
N ASN A 367 10.63 4.49 42.58
CA ASN A 367 10.48 5.84 42.05
C ASN A 367 10.54 5.84 40.52
N ASP A 368 11.43 5.06 39.91
CA ASP A 368 11.47 4.90 38.45
C ASP A 368 10.17 4.29 37.90
N PHE A 369 9.65 3.26 38.57
CA PHE A 369 8.37 2.66 38.21
C PHE A 369 7.20 3.62 38.38
N LYS A 370 7.22 4.54 39.36
CA LYS A 370 6.21 5.59 39.51
C LYS A 370 6.23 6.59 38.36
N GLN A 371 7.40 6.89 37.78
CA GLN A 371 7.49 7.73 36.59
C GLN A 371 6.82 7.05 35.39
N ALA A 372 7.11 5.76 35.16
CA ALA A 372 6.45 4.97 34.12
C ALA A 372 4.94 4.79 34.37
N TYR A 373 4.52 4.67 35.63
CA TYR A 373 3.11 4.62 36.02
C TYR A 373 2.37 5.90 35.64
N THR A 374 2.97 7.07 35.88
CA THR A 374 2.38 8.36 35.55
C THR A 374 2.13 8.46 34.04
N ASP A 375 3.06 7.98 33.23
CA ASP A 375 2.89 7.90 31.77
C ASP A 375 1.69 7.02 31.36
N LEU A 376 1.53 5.83 31.95
CA LEU A 376 0.39 4.95 31.69
C LEU A 376 -0.94 5.53 32.18
N TYR A 377 -0.93 6.22 33.32
CA TYR A 377 -2.13 6.82 33.92
C TYR A 377 -2.81 7.82 32.98
N HIS A 378 -2.04 8.49 32.10
CA HIS A 378 -2.58 9.42 31.11
C HIS A 378 -3.28 8.74 29.92
N THR A 379 -3.05 7.44 29.69
CA THR A 379 -3.57 6.75 28.50
C THR A 379 -4.42 5.52 28.81
N VAL A 380 -4.31 4.96 30.02
CA VAL A 380 -5.11 3.82 30.47
C VAL A 380 -6.27 4.33 31.31
N GLU A 381 -7.49 4.12 30.84
CA GLU A 381 -8.70 4.44 31.61
C GLU A 381 -8.78 3.54 32.86
N ASN A 382 -9.11 4.15 34.00
CA ASN A 382 -9.30 3.45 35.28
C ASN A 382 -8.07 2.64 35.77
N LEU A 383 -6.85 3.10 35.46
CA LEU A 383 -5.63 2.49 36.00
C LEU A 383 -5.63 2.59 37.54
N PRO A 384 -5.51 1.47 38.28
CA PRO A 384 -5.51 1.49 39.74
C PRO A 384 -4.21 2.11 40.28
N SER A 385 -4.21 2.56 41.53
CA SER A 385 -3.03 3.19 42.12
C SER A 385 -1.80 2.27 42.10
N PHE A 386 -0.61 2.87 42.02
CA PHE A 386 0.66 2.16 41.96
C PHE A 386 0.82 1.08 43.05
N ASN A 387 0.38 1.38 44.28
CA ASN A 387 0.47 0.46 45.42
C ASN A 387 -0.36 -0.81 45.21
N ILE A 388 -1.47 -0.73 44.47
CA ILE A 388 -2.31 -1.90 44.12
C ILE A 388 -1.60 -2.78 43.07
N LEU A 389 -0.79 -2.18 42.19
CA LEU A 389 -0.06 -2.90 41.15
C LEU A 389 1.21 -3.58 41.68
N LEU A 390 1.84 -3.05 42.73
CA LEU A 390 3.12 -3.51 43.25
C LEU A 390 3.20 -5.04 43.53
N PRO A 391 2.18 -5.70 44.13
CA PRO A 391 2.22 -7.15 44.34
C PRO A 391 2.21 -7.96 43.03
N TYR A 392 1.49 -7.47 42.02
CA TYR A 392 1.41 -8.11 40.70
C TYR A 392 2.65 -7.81 39.84
N LEU A 393 3.34 -6.71 40.12
CA LEU A 393 4.54 -6.31 39.40
C LEU A 393 5.67 -7.33 39.59
N VAL A 394 5.94 -7.76 40.83
CA VAL A 394 6.98 -8.76 41.12
C VAL A 394 6.66 -10.08 40.41
N LYS A 395 5.41 -10.54 40.53
CA LYS A 395 4.94 -11.74 39.84
C LYS A 395 5.07 -11.61 38.32
N GLY A 396 4.61 -10.50 37.74
CA GLY A 396 4.66 -10.25 36.31
C GLY A 396 6.09 -10.19 35.77
N ILE A 397 7.04 -9.63 36.52
CA ILE A 397 8.46 -9.65 36.14
C ILE A 397 8.99 -11.09 36.11
N ASN A 398 8.69 -11.90 37.13
CA ASN A 398 9.18 -13.27 37.23
C ASN A 398 8.58 -14.21 36.19
N ASP A 399 7.28 -14.10 35.94
CA ASP A 399 6.55 -15.02 35.06
C ASP A 399 6.74 -14.69 33.57
N THR A 400 7.48 -13.62 33.23
CA THR A 400 7.64 -13.18 31.83
C THR A 400 8.64 -14.01 31.02
N ILE A 401 8.10 -14.57 29.94
CA ILE A 401 8.64 -15.18 28.71
C ILE A 401 9.72 -14.45 27.89
N ILE A 402 11.03 -14.47 28.19
CA ILE A 402 12.04 -13.87 27.26
C ILE A 402 12.48 -14.87 26.18
N THR A 403 12.16 -14.56 24.91
CA THR A 403 12.46 -15.40 23.75
C THR A 403 13.26 -14.65 22.68
N LYS A 404 14.44 -15.18 22.29
CA LYS A 404 15.24 -14.68 21.16
C LYS A 404 14.81 -15.35 19.85
N VAL A 405 14.19 -14.58 18.96
CA VAL A 405 13.59 -15.04 17.70
C VAL A 405 14.59 -14.91 16.55
N ASN A 406 15.59 -15.81 16.52
CA ASN A 406 16.66 -15.83 15.51
C ASN A 406 16.77 -17.18 14.79
N ALA A 407 17.11 -17.17 13.50
CA ALA A 407 17.43 -18.38 12.74
C ALA A 407 18.95 -18.60 12.68
N ALA A 408 19.59 -18.89 13.82
CA ALA A 408 21.03 -19.15 13.84
C ALA A 408 21.37 -20.64 13.57
N SER A 409 20.48 -21.57 13.96
CA SER A 409 20.55 -23.00 13.65
C SER A 409 19.22 -23.66 14.03
N GLY A 410 18.57 -24.39 13.11
CA GLY A 410 17.30 -25.08 13.39
C GLY A 410 16.04 -24.21 13.23
N PRO A 411 14.84 -24.74 13.60
CA PRO A 411 13.59 -24.00 13.55
C PRO A 411 13.66 -22.78 14.49
N THR A 412 13.17 -21.63 14.03
CA THR A 412 13.17 -20.42 14.87
C THR A 412 12.24 -20.63 16.07
N PRO A 413 12.71 -20.45 17.31
CA PRO A 413 11.89 -20.59 18.50
C PRO A 413 10.80 -19.52 18.50
N LEU A 414 9.60 -19.94 18.89
CA LEU A 414 8.42 -19.08 19.03
C LEU A 414 7.81 -19.29 20.42
N PRO A 415 7.20 -18.23 21.00
CA PRO A 415 6.49 -18.35 22.26
C PRO A 415 5.30 -19.31 22.17
N ASP A 416 5.04 -20.04 23.26
CA ASP A 416 3.79 -20.75 23.45
C ASP A 416 2.77 -19.79 24.08
N TRP A 417 1.91 -19.24 23.23
CA TRP A 417 0.88 -18.26 23.60
C TRP A 417 -0.21 -18.80 24.54
N HIS A 418 -0.27 -20.11 24.77
CA HIS A 418 -1.29 -20.74 25.62
C HIS A 418 -0.78 -21.05 27.03
N GLN A 419 0.53 -21.18 27.22
CA GLN A 419 1.11 -21.54 28.52
C GLN A 419 1.42 -20.31 29.36
N ASP A 420 1.99 -19.27 28.75
CA ASP A 420 2.48 -18.11 29.47
C ASP A 420 1.73 -16.84 29.04
N TYR A 421 1.38 -16.01 30.02
CA TYR A 421 0.62 -14.78 29.81
C TYR A 421 1.46 -13.63 29.21
N SER A 422 2.72 -13.50 29.63
CA SER A 422 3.56 -12.36 29.28
C SER A 422 4.87 -12.74 28.60
N HIS A 423 5.21 -12.04 27.53
CA HIS A 423 6.35 -12.38 26.66
C HIS A 423 7.18 -11.16 26.27
N ILE A 424 8.50 -11.30 26.19
CA ILE A 424 9.40 -10.35 25.54
C ILE A 424 10.10 -11.05 24.39
N LEU A 425 9.82 -10.62 23.16
CA LEU A 425 10.40 -11.15 21.94
C LEU A 425 11.55 -10.27 21.46
N ILE A 426 12.72 -10.85 21.25
CA ILE A 426 13.92 -10.14 20.80
C ILE A 426 14.37 -10.74 19.48
N GLY A 427 14.30 -9.98 18.39
CA GLY A 427 14.64 -10.54 17.08
C GLY A 427 14.67 -9.53 15.95
N GLY A 428 15.17 -9.97 14.80
CA GLY A 428 15.40 -9.11 13.63
C GLY A 428 14.51 -9.49 12.46
N GLU A 429 14.99 -10.38 11.59
CA GLU A 429 14.31 -10.65 10.32
C GLU A 429 13.00 -11.42 10.44
N VAL A 430 12.93 -12.36 11.39
CA VAL A 430 11.74 -13.19 11.61
C VAL A 430 10.55 -12.38 12.12
N LEU A 431 10.81 -11.30 12.88
CA LEU A 431 9.78 -10.37 13.37
C LEU A 431 9.40 -9.28 12.33
N ASN A 432 10.12 -9.17 11.21
CA ASN A 432 9.84 -8.12 10.21
C ASN A 432 8.56 -8.38 9.40
N ARG A 433 8.24 -9.63 9.01
CA ARG A 433 7.24 -9.93 7.97
C ARG A 433 6.36 -11.14 8.35
N GLY A 434 5.05 -11.02 8.16
CA GLY A 434 4.06 -12.10 8.29
C GLY A 434 3.73 -12.62 9.70
N TYR A 435 4.64 -12.52 10.67
CA TYR A 435 4.38 -13.05 12.02
C TYR A 435 3.46 -12.13 12.83
N THR A 436 2.44 -12.71 13.46
CA THR A 436 1.55 -11.99 14.39
C THR A 436 2.03 -12.21 15.82
N VAL A 437 2.37 -11.12 16.51
CA VAL A 437 2.72 -11.10 17.94
C VAL A 437 1.45 -10.88 18.76
N GLU A 438 1.04 -11.86 19.55
CA GLU A 438 -0.17 -11.77 20.35
C GLU A 438 0.00 -10.80 21.52
N GLY A 439 -1.00 -9.97 21.78
CA GLY A 439 -0.98 -9.08 22.93
C GLY A 439 0.09 -7.99 22.90
N LEU A 440 0.64 -7.64 21.74
CA LEU A 440 1.74 -6.66 21.65
C LEU A 440 1.32 -5.28 22.20
N THR A 441 1.86 -4.91 23.35
CA THR A 441 1.67 -3.62 24.02
C THR A 441 2.88 -2.70 23.81
N VAL A 442 4.11 -3.19 24.02
CA VAL A 442 5.31 -2.35 23.91
C VAL A 442 6.17 -2.78 22.73
N THR A 443 6.58 -1.82 21.90
CA THR A 443 7.56 -2.05 20.81
C THR A 443 8.77 -1.14 21.02
N TYR A 444 9.98 -1.70 20.96
CA TYR A 444 11.24 -0.97 21.04
C TYR A 444 12.09 -1.26 19.80
N MET A 445 12.30 -0.27 18.93
CA MET A 445 12.94 -0.46 17.62
C MET A 445 14.12 0.52 17.38
N PRO A 446 15.28 0.31 18.01
CA PRO A 446 16.45 1.21 17.99
C PRO A 446 17.30 1.04 16.72
N ARG A 447 16.74 1.34 15.54
CA ARG A 447 17.43 1.09 14.26
C ARG A 447 17.16 2.16 13.20
N SER A 448 18.04 2.25 12.21
CA SER A 448 17.84 3.10 11.04
C SER A 448 16.81 2.51 10.06
N LYS A 449 16.34 3.34 9.12
CA LYS A 449 15.36 2.94 8.09
C LYS A 449 15.84 1.84 7.14
N GLY A 450 17.16 1.70 6.95
CA GLY A 450 17.75 0.86 5.91
C GLY A 450 17.61 1.50 4.52
N VAL A 451 17.24 0.71 3.50
CA VAL A 451 17.10 1.19 2.10
C VAL A 451 15.90 2.14 1.91
N GLY A 452 14.95 2.16 2.86
CA GLY A 452 13.79 3.07 2.80
C GLY A 452 12.68 2.61 1.84
N ASN A 453 12.53 1.31 1.60
CA ASN A 453 11.38 0.83 0.83
C ASN A 453 10.09 0.91 1.68
N ALA A 454 9.06 1.55 1.14
CA ALA A 454 7.77 1.77 1.81
C ALA A 454 7.14 0.44 2.25
N ASP A 455 7.14 -0.58 1.39
CA ASP A 455 6.62 -1.92 1.68
C ASP A 455 7.24 -2.53 2.95
N THR A 456 8.54 -2.35 3.10
CA THR A 456 9.36 -2.95 4.14
C THR A 456 9.19 -2.20 5.46
N ILE A 457 9.04 -0.87 5.39
CA ILE A 457 8.75 -0.05 6.57
C ILE A 457 7.35 -0.37 7.08
N GLN A 458 6.35 -0.39 6.19
CA GLN A 458 4.97 -0.71 6.52
C GLN A 458 4.92 -2.03 7.28
N GLN A 459 5.45 -3.11 6.71
CA GLN A 459 5.40 -4.43 7.35
C GLN A 459 6.10 -4.52 8.71
N ARG A 460 6.94 -3.57 9.13
CA ARG A 460 7.53 -3.56 10.48
C ARG A 460 6.57 -3.02 11.56
N ALA A 461 5.49 -2.34 11.18
CA ALA A 461 4.52 -1.76 12.11
C ALA A 461 3.59 -2.84 12.72
N ARG A 462 4.18 -3.77 13.50
CA ARG A 462 3.46 -4.86 14.20
C ARG A 462 2.54 -4.37 15.31
N TRP A 463 2.70 -3.11 15.72
CA TRP A 463 1.84 -2.43 16.65
C TRP A 463 0.52 -1.96 16.04
N PHE A 464 0.31 -2.10 14.72
CA PHE A 464 -1.03 -1.95 14.13
C PHE A 464 -1.89 -3.21 14.38
N GLY A 465 -3.18 -3.15 14.07
CA GLY A 465 -4.12 -4.26 14.26
C GLY A 465 -5.24 -3.95 15.24
N TYR A 466 -6.01 -4.97 15.62
CA TYR A 466 -7.12 -4.85 16.55
C TYR A 466 -6.61 -4.75 18.00
N LYS A 467 -6.45 -3.52 18.49
CA LYS A 467 -5.89 -3.22 19.82
C LYS A 467 -6.68 -2.21 20.63
N SER A 468 -7.85 -1.78 20.16
CA SER A 468 -8.62 -0.72 20.83
C SER A 468 -8.86 -0.99 22.31
N GLU A 469 -9.08 -2.26 22.68
CA GLU A 469 -9.30 -2.70 24.07
C GLU A 469 -8.11 -2.48 25.01
N TYR A 470 -6.89 -2.40 24.48
CA TYR A 470 -5.66 -2.23 25.26
C TYR A 470 -4.73 -1.15 24.71
N ILE A 471 -5.24 -0.26 23.85
CA ILE A 471 -4.46 0.80 23.19
C ILE A 471 -3.80 1.74 24.20
N GLY A 472 -4.44 1.93 25.37
CA GLY A 472 -3.90 2.72 26.47
C GLY A 472 -2.58 2.19 27.02
N TYR A 473 -2.33 0.89 26.93
CA TYR A 473 -1.06 0.27 27.34
C TYR A 473 -0.02 0.27 26.22
N CYS A 474 -0.38 0.67 25.01
CA CYS A 474 0.53 0.61 23.88
C CYS A 474 1.61 1.70 23.97
N ARG A 475 2.88 1.33 23.77
CA ARG A 475 3.99 2.28 23.57
C ARG A 475 4.92 1.81 22.47
N VAL A 476 5.34 2.71 21.60
CA VAL A 476 6.24 2.43 20.48
C VAL A 476 7.42 3.38 20.53
N TYR A 477 8.60 2.83 20.82
CA TYR A 477 9.86 3.54 20.89
C TYR A 477 10.56 3.45 19.54
N LEU A 478 10.73 4.60 18.91
CA LEU A 478 11.26 4.74 17.55
C LEU A 478 12.34 5.81 17.52
N THR A 479 13.22 5.75 16.53
CA THR A 479 14.16 6.86 16.26
C THR A 479 13.42 8.04 15.61
N ASN A 480 13.92 9.27 15.77
CA ASN A 480 13.35 10.46 15.10
C ASN A 480 13.20 10.27 13.58
N GLU A 481 14.15 9.60 12.94
CA GLU A 481 14.10 9.25 11.52
C GLU A 481 12.86 8.37 11.21
N GLN A 482 12.65 7.32 11.98
CA GLN A 482 11.52 6.40 11.78
C GLN A 482 10.17 7.09 12.02
N ILE A 483 10.06 7.93 13.05
CA ILE A 483 8.83 8.67 13.35
C ILE A 483 8.42 9.52 12.15
N ARG A 484 9.36 10.30 11.61
CA ARG A 484 9.12 11.14 10.44
C ARG A 484 8.73 10.31 9.21
N ILE A 485 9.38 9.17 9.01
CA ILE A 485 9.10 8.27 7.89
C ILE A 485 7.72 7.62 7.99
N TYR A 486 7.33 7.14 9.18
CA TYR A 486 6.00 6.59 9.38
C TYR A 486 4.91 7.64 9.13
N LYS A 487 5.11 8.89 9.59
CA LYS A 487 4.20 10.00 9.27
C LYS A 487 4.06 10.21 7.76
N GLN A 488 5.18 10.30 7.03
CA GLN A 488 5.17 10.45 5.57
C GLN A 488 4.52 9.23 4.87
N TYR A 489 4.75 8.04 5.40
CA TYR A 489 4.19 6.81 4.88
C TYR A 489 2.67 6.75 5.04
N ILE A 490 2.14 7.15 6.21
CA ILE A 490 0.68 7.14 6.47
C ILE A 490 -0.05 8.04 5.46
N VAL A 491 0.49 9.24 5.21
CA VAL A 491 -0.05 10.14 4.18
C VAL A 491 -0.03 9.48 2.80
N HIS A 492 1.06 8.79 2.46
CA HIS A 492 1.18 8.06 1.20
C HIS A 492 0.18 6.88 1.10
N GLU A 493 0.01 6.09 2.15
CA GLU A 493 -0.93 4.96 2.20
C GLU A 493 -2.35 5.45 1.94
N GLU A 494 -2.79 6.48 2.66
CA GLU A 494 -4.14 7.04 2.52
C GLU A 494 -4.36 7.63 1.12
N ASN A 495 -3.39 8.36 0.58
CA ASN A 495 -3.50 8.91 -0.77
C ASN A 495 -3.63 7.82 -1.84
N VAL A 496 -2.85 6.74 -1.76
CA VAL A 496 -2.98 5.61 -2.71
C VAL A 496 -4.34 4.95 -2.57
N ARG A 497 -4.82 4.73 -1.33
CA ARG A 497 -6.13 4.11 -1.08
C ARG A 497 -7.29 4.96 -1.62
N GLU A 498 -7.25 6.28 -1.40
CA GLU A 498 -8.24 7.22 -1.93
C GLU A 498 -8.25 7.24 -3.46
N GLN A 499 -7.08 7.31 -4.09
CA GLN A 499 -6.97 7.27 -5.56
C GLN A 499 -7.52 5.97 -6.14
N LEU A 500 -7.23 4.83 -5.52
CA LEU A 500 -7.77 3.54 -5.95
C LEU A 500 -9.28 3.50 -5.75
N ALA A 501 -9.82 3.98 -4.63
CA ALA A 501 -11.27 4.04 -4.41
C ALA A 501 -11.98 4.92 -5.46
N LYS A 502 -11.43 6.10 -5.77
CA LYS A 502 -11.93 6.98 -6.85
C LYS A 502 -11.86 6.29 -8.22
N HIS A 503 -10.82 5.51 -8.50
CA HIS A 503 -10.70 4.77 -9.76
C HIS A 503 -11.71 3.62 -9.87
N LEU A 504 -11.85 2.82 -8.81
CA LEU A 504 -12.74 1.66 -8.78
C LEU A 504 -14.22 2.07 -8.91
N THR A 505 -14.61 3.22 -8.35
CA THR A 505 -15.97 3.76 -8.51
C THR A 505 -16.28 4.22 -9.94
N SER A 506 -15.27 4.42 -10.80
CA SER A 506 -15.46 4.78 -12.21
C SER A 506 -15.77 3.59 -13.14
N GLY A 507 -15.71 2.35 -12.64
CA GLY A 507 -15.96 1.13 -13.41
C GLY A 507 -14.84 0.73 -14.38
N LYS A 508 -13.74 1.50 -14.47
CA LYS A 508 -12.60 1.21 -15.37
C LYS A 508 -11.69 0.11 -14.82
N SER A 509 -11.01 -0.61 -15.72
CA SER A 509 -10.02 -1.61 -15.34
C SER A 509 -8.88 -0.96 -14.54
N LEU A 510 -8.31 -1.70 -13.58
CA LEU A 510 -7.12 -1.26 -12.86
C LEU A 510 -5.91 -1.05 -13.79
N ARG A 511 -5.90 -1.66 -14.99
CA ARG A 511 -4.90 -1.40 -16.01
C ARG A 511 -4.90 0.05 -16.51
N ASP A 512 -6.05 0.71 -16.45
CA ASP A 512 -6.23 2.12 -16.82
C ASP A 512 -5.91 3.08 -15.68
N TRP A 513 -5.60 2.55 -14.49
CA TRP A 513 -5.22 3.38 -13.35
C TRP A 513 -3.89 4.09 -13.63
N LYS A 514 -3.89 5.42 -13.51
CA LYS A 514 -2.68 6.21 -13.65
C LYS A 514 -1.72 5.84 -12.51
N ARG A 515 -0.58 5.25 -12.85
CA ARG A 515 0.45 4.82 -11.89
C ARG A 515 1.26 6.00 -11.38
N ALA A 516 0.56 6.89 -10.67
CA ALA A 516 1.05 8.16 -10.19
C ALA A 516 0.55 8.39 -8.77
N PHE A 517 1.46 8.71 -7.85
CA PHE A 517 1.08 8.97 -6.46
C PHE A 517 2.15 9.77 -5.73
N PHE A 518 1.74 10.44 -4.65
CA PHE A 518 2.66 11.19 -3.81
C PHE A 518 3.56 10.24 -3.04
N LEU A 519 4.86 10.54 -3.02
CA LEU A 519 5.83 9.77 -2.26
C LEU A 519 7.03 10.64 -1.92
N SER A 520 7.42 10.62 -0.64
CA SER A 520 8.62 11.28 -0.17
C SER A 520 9.86 10.82 -0.96
N PRO A 521 10.81 11.73 -1.29
CA PRO A 521 12.09 11.37 -1.91
C PRO A 521 12.90 10.36 -1.08
N GLU A 522 12.64 10.30 0.22
CA GLU A 522 13.31 9.39 1.14
C GLU A 522 12.77 7.96 1.13
N LEU A 523 11.64 7.75 0.47
CA LEU A 523 10.98 6.47 0.34
C LEU A 523 11.07 5.96 -1.09
N ARG A 524 11.34 4.68 -1.25
CA ARG A 524 11.12 3.93 -2.49
C ARG A 524 9.77 3.25 -2.43
N PRO A 525 8.97 3.24 -3.52
CA PRO A 525 7.63 2.65 -3.49
C PRO A 525 7.66 1.15 -3.18
N THR A 526 8.65 0.45 -3.75
CA THR A 526 8.89 -0.97 -3.55
C THR A 526 10.37 -1.30 -3.83
N ARG A 527 10.73 -2.57 -3.71
CA ARG A 527 12.04 -3.12 -4.07
C ARG A 527 12.32 -2.89 -5.55
N HIS A 528 13.51 -2.42 -5.89
CA HIS A 528 13.87 -2.12 -7.29
C HIS A 528 13.86 -3.37 -8.19
N ASP A 529 14.26 -4.53 -7.65
CA ASP A 529 14.42 -5.76 -8.41
C ASP A 529 13.13 -6.36 -9.00
N VAL A 530 11.96 -5.92 -8.52
CA VAL A 530 10.65 -6.34 -9.06
C VAL A 530 10.12 -5.40 -10.14
N LEU A 531 10.84 -4.32 -10.44
CA LEU A 531 10.41 -3.31 -11.41
C LEU A 531 11.15 -3.50 -12.74
N ASP A 532 10.39 -3.76 -13.80
CA ASP A 532 10.87 -3.73 -15.19
C ASP A 532 10.84 -2.32 -15.78
N LEU A 533 9.82 -1.55 -15.42
CA LEU A 533 9.58 -0.19 -15.89
C LEU A 533 10.13 0.81 -14.86
N GLU A 534 10.93 1.76 -15.33
CA GLU A 534 11.39 2.86 -14.51
C GLU A 534 10.25 3.84 -14.22
N TYR A 535 10.24 4.38 -13.01
CA TYR A 535 9.38 5.50 -12.63
C TYR A 535 10.24 6.76 -12.53
N ILE A 536 9.66 7.91 -12.84
CA ILE A 536 10.29 9.21 -12.61
C ILE A 536 9.81 9.80 -11.29
N ARG A 537 10.60 10.73 -10.75
CA ARG A 537 10.21 11.58 -9.63
C ARG A 537 10.12 13.01 -10.10
N GLY A 538 9.22 13.78 -9.49
CA GLY A 538 9.15 15.21 -9.73
C GLY A 538 8.44 15.94 -8.60
N ASN A 539 8.51 17.26 -8.66
CA ASN A 539 7.86 18.20 -7.76
C ASN A 539 7.89 19.58 -8.42
N TYR A 540 6.74 20.06 -8.89
CA TYR A 540 6.62 21.44 -9.37
C TYR A 540 6.47 22.36 -8.16
N SER A 541 7.39 23.32 -8.03
CA SER A 541 7.41 24.30 -6.94
C SER A 541 7.99 25.61 -7.45
N ASN A 542 7.12 26.58 -7.76
CA ASN A 542 7.51 27.76 -8.52
C ASN A 542 8.23 27.35 -9.81
N ASP A 543 7.58 26.49 -10.59
CA ASP A 543 8.15 25.96 -11.82
C ASP A 543 7.09 25.79 -12.93
N TRP A 544 7.56 25.73 -14.18
CA TRP A 544 6.75 25.51 -15.37
C TRP A 544 6.78 24.05 -15.80
N CYS A 545 5.60 23.46 -16.02
CA CYS A 545 5.45 22.25 -16.81
C CYS A 545 5.33 22.65 -18.29
N GLU A 546 6.37 22.37 -19.08
CA GLU A 546 6.46 22.69 -20.51
C GLU A 546 6.33 21.41 -21.35
N GLN A 547 5.80 21.53 -22.57
CA GLN A 547 5.78 20.44 -23.56
C GLN A 547 6.94 20.63 -24.55
N HIS A 548 7.66 19.54 -24.80
CA HIS A 548 8.80 19.52 -25.71
C HIS A 548 8.45 18.88 -27.06
N ALA A 549 7.49 17.96 -27.11
CA ALA A 549 7.10 17.30 -28.36
C ALA A 549 5.58 17.25 -28.58
N PRO A 550 4.91 18.42 -28.71
CA PRO A 550 3.47 18.49 -28.94
C PRO A 550 3.06 18.03 -30.36
N HIS A 551 4.02 17.86 -31.27
CA HIS A 551 3.79 17.47 -32.67
C HIS A 551 3.79 15.95 -32.93
N ASP A 552 4.04 15.13 -31.90
CA ASP A 552 4.29 13.68 -32.00
C ASP A 552 3.15 12.84 -32.60
N SER A 553 1.91 13.32 -32.55
CA SER A 553 0.75 12.56 -33.00
C SER A 553 -0.29 13.45 -33.63
N PHE A 554 -0.49 13.27 -34.94
CA PHE A 554 -1.52 13.98 -35.69
C PHE A 554 -2.93 13.80 -35.08
N ALA A 555 -3.27 12.57 -34.68
CA ALA A 555 -4.56 12.29 -34.04
C ALA A 555 -4.72 13.04 -32.71
N ALA A 556 -3.68 13.06 -31.87
CA ALA A 556 -3.71 13.81 -30.61
C ALA A 556 -3.86 15.32 -30.86
N ILE A 557 -3.18 15.86 -31.88
CA ILE A 557 -3.28 17.27 -32.26
C ILE A 557 -4.72 17.63 -32.65
N GLN A 558 -5.39 16.82 -33.48
CA GLN A 558 -6.79 17.07 -33.87
C GLN A 558 -7.73 17.07 -32.66
N ILE A 559 -7.52 16.15 -31.71
CA ILE A 559 -8.30 16.12 -30.47
C ILE A 559 -8.01 17.36 -29.63
N ASN A 560 -6.74 17.71 -29.43
CA ASN A 560 -6.32 18.86 -28.64
C ASN A 560 -6.82 20.19 -29.22
N ARG A 561 -6.91 20.33 -30.55
CA ARG A 561 -7.54 21.51 -31.19
C ARG A 561 -8.99 21.68 -30.74
N LYS A 562 -9.77 20.59 -30.79
CA LYS A 562 -11.17 20.60 -30.34
C LYS A 562 -11.29 20.92 -28.86
N VAL A 563 -10.46 20.28 -28.01
CA VAL A 563 -10.43 20.53 -26.56
C VAL A 563 -10.14 22.00 -26.26
N VAL A 564 -9.09 22.57 -26.85
CA VAL A 564 -8.71 23.97 -26.65
C VAL A 564 -9.80 24.92 -27.16
N GLN A 565 -10.36 24.67 -28.34
CA GLN A 565 -11.42 25.51 -28.90
C GLN A 565 -12.67 25.52 -28.00
N GLN A 566 -13.13 24.35 -27.56
CA GLN A 566 -14.30 24.21 -26.68
C GLN A 566 -14.07 24.82 -25.30
N PHE A 567 -12.85 24.71 -24.77
CA PHE A 567 -12.48 25.31 -23.51
C PHE A 567 -12.43 26.85 -23.60
N LEU A 568 -11.76 27.40 -24.62
CA LEU A 568 -11.64 28.85 -24.81
C LEU A 568 -12.99 29.53 -25.04
N ALA A 569 -13.96 28.84 -25.67
CA ALA A 569 -15.32 29.35 -25.86
C ALA A 569 -16.07 29.60 -24.54
N GLN A 570 -15.60 29.04 -23.43
CA GLN A 570 -16.18 29.22 -22.10
C GLN A 570 -15.53 30.39 -21.32
N LEU A 571 -14.50 31.02 -21.88
CA LEU A 571 -13.73 32.06 -21.20
C LEU A 571 -13.99 33.45 -21.78
N ALA A 572 -14.11 34.44 -20.89
CA ALA A 572 -14.10 35.85 -21.26
C ALA A 572 -12.64 36.35 -21.38
N LEU A 573 -12.04 36.15 -22.56
CA LEU A 573 -10.68 36.61 -22.85
C LEU A 573 -10.65 38.12 -23.08
N GLN A 574 -9.69 38.81 -22.45
CA GLN A 574 -9.42 40.24 -22.64
C GLN A 574 -7.95 40.50 -22.97
N PRO A 575 -7.58 41.63 -23.60
CA PRO A 575 -6.18 41.97 -23.84
C PRO A 575 -5.33 42.01 -22.56
N ASP A 576 -4.19 41.31 -22.59
CA ASP A 576 -3.20 41.37 -21.50
C ASP A 576 -2.57 42.77 -21.41
N ARG A 577 -2.27 43.21 -20.18
CA ARG A 577 -1.60 44.49 -19.94
C ARG A 577 -0.14 44.40 -20.37
N GLY A 578 0.28 45.33 -21.21
CA GLY A 578 1.65 45.33 -21.73
C GLY A 578 2.11 46.67 -22.25
N HIS A 579 3.43 46.78 -22.45
CA HIS A 579 4.02 47.96 -23.07
C HIS A 579 3.50 48.13 -24.50
N GLN A 580 3.19 49.36 -24.91
CA GLN A 580 2.61 49.65 -26.24
C GLN A 580 3.52 49.20 -27.40
N LYS A 581 4.83 49.16 -27.19
CA LYS A 581 5.84 48.68 -28.15
C LYS A 581 5.91 47.15 -28.32
N ARG A 582 5.12 46.36 -27.58
CA ARG A 582 5.07 44.90 -27.80
C ARG A 582 4.66 44.62 -29.25
N THR A 583 5.38 43.73 -29.93
CA THR A 583 5.00 43.28 -31.27
C THR A 583 3.67 42.53 -31.23
N GLU A 584 3.03 42.32 -32.38
CA GLU A 584 1.78 41.54 -32.45
C GLU A 584 1.92 40.12 -31.87
N GLN A 585 3.10 39.50 -31.99
CA GLN A 585 3.37 38.19 -31.36
C GLN A 585 3.53 38.28 -29.84
N GLN A 586 3.85 39.46 -29.29
CA GLN A 586 4.04 39.71 -27.86
C GLN A 586 2.76 40.23 -27.17
N LYS A 587 1.68 40.46 -27.92
CA LYS A 587 0.36 40.81 -27.37
C LYS A 587 -0.44 39.54 -27.10
N HIS A 588 -1.05 39.42 -25.93
CA HIS A 588 -1.73 38.20 -25.51
C HIS A 588 -3.18 38.51 -25.12
N LEU A 589 -4.00 37.46 -25.04
CA LEU A 589 -5.28 37.54 -24.36
C LEU A 589 -5.19 36.77 -23.04
N VAL A 590 -5.94 37.20 -22.03
CA VAL A 590 -5.95 36.59 -20.71
C VAL A 590 -7.37 36.54 -20.16
N ALA A 591 -7.71 35.47 -19.47
CA ALA A 591 -8.83 35.39 -18.55
C ALA A 591 -8.27 35.22 -17.14
N PHE A 592 -8.59 36.16 -16.25
CA PHE A 592 -8.29 36.05 -14.81
C PHE A 592 -9.47 35.42 -14.08
N ASP A 593 -9.22 34.99 -12.85
CA ASP A 593 -10.24 34.48 -11.93
C ASP A 593 -11.05 33.28 -12.49
N VAL A 594 -10.42 32.47 -13.34
CA VAL A 594 -11.03 31.27 -13.92
C VAL A 594 -11.04 30.17 -12.87
N SER A 595 -12.17 29.48 -12.71
CA SER A 595 -12.29 28.29 -11.84
C SER A 595 -11.21 27.26 -12.18
N LEU A 596 -10.40 26.89 -11.19
CA LEU A 596 -9.34 25.90 -11.37
C LEU A 596 -9.93 24.51 -11.64
N GLY A 597 -11.05 24.17 -11.00
CA GLY A 597 -11.79 22.95 -11.25
C GLY A 597 -12.29 22.86 -12.70
N LEU A 598 -12.74 23.97 -13.29
CA LEU A 598 -13.09 24.05 -14.70
C LEU A 598 -11.87 23.79 -15.59
N VAL A 599 -10.74 24.48 -15.35
CA VAL A 599 -9.50 24.29 -16.12
C VAL A 599 -8.98 22.86 -16.02
N TYR A 600 -9.04 22.27 -14.83
CA TYR A 600 -8.60 20.91 -14.59
C TYR A 600 -9.45 19.88 -15.37
N ARG A 601 -10.78 19.98 -15.29
CA ARG A 601 -11.70 19.02 -15.92
C ARG A 601 -11.85 19.22 -17.43
N GLU A 602 -11.96 20.45 -17.90
CA GLU A 602 -12.30 20.74 -19.29
C GLU A 602 -11.08 20.91 -20.21
N LEU A 603 -9.92 21.29 -19.66
CA LEU A 603 -8.67 21.42 -20.42
C LEU A 603 -7.65 20.35 -20.03
N LEU A 604 -7.11 20.40 -18.81
CA LEU A 604 -5.88 19.67 -18.48
C LEU A 604 -6.05 18.16 -18.52
N THR A 605 -7.15 17.61 -18.01
CA THR A 605 -7.39 16.15 -18.01
C THR A 605 -7.83 15.61 -19.36
N ARG A 606 -8.31 16.46 -20.27
CA ARG A 606 -8.74 16.13 -21.64
C ARG A 606 -7.64 16.30 -22.69
N PHE A 607 -6.58 17.03 -22.35
CA PHE A 607 -5.45 17.29 -23.23
C PHE A 607 -4.57 16.02 -23.38
N LEU A 608 -4.34 15.60 -24.62
CA LEU A 608 -3.55 14.41 -24.94
C LEU A 608 -2.07 14.75 -25.12
N ILE A 609 -1.22 14.04 -24.40
CA ILE A 609 0.25 14.12 -24.51
C ILE A 609 0.79 12.73 -24.80
N THR A 610 1.44 12.58 -25.95
CA THR A 610 1.87 11.28 -26.49
C THR A 610 3.34 10.98 -26.24
N ARG A 611 4.20 12.00 -26.17
CA ARG A 611 5.63 11.80 -25.85
C ARG A 611 5.74 11.28 -24.41
N PRO A 612 6.42 10.14 -24.18
CA PRO A 612 6.60 9.56 -22.85
C PRO A 612 7.10 10.51 -21.76
N SER A 613 8.16 11.27 -22.05
CA SER A 613 8.80 12.21 -21.11
C SER A 613 7.85 13.32 -20.67
N ASP A 614 7.15 13.93 -21.63
CA ASP A 614 6.16 14.99 -21.37
C ASP A 614 4.93 14.42 -20.65
N SER A 615 4.46 13.24 -21.04
CA SER A 615 3.28 12.59 -20.45
C SER A 615 3.49 12.28 -18.97
N GLN A 616 4.65 11.72 -18.60
CA GLN A 616 4.97 11.44 -17.19
C GLN A 616 5.00 12.73 -16.34
N ARG A 617 5.63 13.78 -16.86
CA ARG A 617 5.71 15.10 -16.22
C ARG A 617 4.32 15.73 -16.04
N PHE A 618 3.51 15.68 -17.09
CA PHE A 618 2.15 16.22 -17.06
C PHE A 618 1.20 15.43 -16.16
N ILE A 619 1.36 14.11 -16.04
CA ILE A 619 0.62 13.32 -15.04
C ILE A 619 0.99 13.78 -13.62
N GLY A 620 2.26 14.04 -13.35
CA GLY A 620 2.71 14.60 -12.07
C GLY A 620 2.11 15.97 -11.77
N LEU A 621 2.03 16.84 -12.79
CA LEU A 621 1.33 18.12 -12.73
C LEU A 621 -0.16 17.93 -12.36
N LEU A 622 -0.88 17.04 -13.07
CA LEU A 622 -2.29 16.75 -12.81
C LEU A 622 -2.53 16.23 -11.40
N LEU A 623 -1.57 15.45 -10.86
CA LEU A 623 -1.64 14.92 -9.51
C LEU A 623 -1.55 16.05 -8.46
N GLN A 624 -0.60 16.99 -8.61
CA GLN A 624 -0.46 18.14 -7.71
C GLN A 624 -1.70 19.05 -7.74
N ILE A 625 -2.21 19.38 -8.93
CA ILE A 625 -3.40 20.25 -9.06
C ILE A 625 -4.64 19.55 -8.49
N GLY A 626 -4.84 18.27 -8.81
CA GLY A 626 -5.98 17.50 -8.30
C GLY A 626 -5.98 17.41 -6.77
N SER A 627 -4.82 17.16 -6.17
CA SER A 627 -4.69 17.14 -4.70
C SER A 627 -4.96 18.48 -4.05
N TYR A 628 -4.55 19.58 -4.68
CA TYR A 628 -4.83 20.92 -4.15
C TYR A 628 -6.33 21.20 -4.15
N LEU A 629 -7.03 20.88 -5.25
CA LEU A 629 -8.49 21.01 -5.37
C LEU A 629 -9.24 20.17 -4.33
N ASP A 630 -8.79 18.94 -4.08
CA ASP A 630 -9.38 18.06 -3.07
C ASP A 630 -9.26 18.64 -1.65
N GLN A 631 -8.17 19.34 -1.33
CA GLN A 631 -7.88 19.84 0.02
C GLN A 631 -8.41 21.25 0.30
N HIS A 632 -8.43 22.11 -0.71
CA HIS A 632 -8.73 23.55 -0.55
C HIS A 632 -10.06 23.96 -1.22
N GLY A 633 -10.72 23.04 -1.94
CA GLY A 633 -11.86 23.36 -2.78
C GLY A 633 -11.45 24.04 -4.08
N ASP A 634 -12.43 24.61 -4.78
CA ASP A 634 -12.18 25.28 -6.05
C ASP A 634 -11.48 26.62 -5.84
N GLY A 635 -10.30 26.77 -6.45
CA GLY A 635 -9.52 28.01 -6.47
C GLY A 635 -9.68 28.75 -7.80
N THR A 636 -8.98 29.87 -7.95
CA THR A 636 -8.90 30.58 -9.23
C THR A 636 -7.51 30.49 -9.86
N CYS A 637 -7.47 30.58 -11.19
CA CYS A 637 -6.24 30.63 -11.97
C CYS A 637 -6.35 31.62 -13.13
N ALA A 638 -5.22 31.93 -13.75
CA ALA A 638 -5.18 32.72 -14.98
C ALA A 638 -4.91 31.84 -16.20
N VAL A 639 -5.63 32.10 -17.28
CA VAL A 639 -5.43 31.43 -18.57
C VAL A 639 -5.00 32.47 -19.59
N TYR A 640 -3.82 32.32 -20.16
CA TYR A 640 -3.29 33.16 -21.22
C TYR A 640 -3.39 32.45 -22.57
N LEU A 641 -4.00 33.11 -23.54
CA LEU A 641 -3.90 32.75 -24.95
C LEU A 641 -2.76 33.56 -25.59
N MET A 642 -1.63 32.89 -25.79
CA MET A 642 -0.39 33.52 -26.23
C MET A 642 -0.50 33.99 -27.68
N SER A 643 0.12 35.13 -27.98
CA SER A 643 0.00 35.85 -29.27
C SER A 643 -1.46 36.08 -29.75
N GLY A 644 -2.43 36.09 -28.82
CA GLY A 644 -3.86 36.17 -29.16
C GLY A 644 -4.37 34.99 -30.00
N GLY A 645 -3.69 33.83 -29.93
CA GLY A 645 -4.04 32.62 -30.68
C GLY A 645 -3.38 32.51 -32.06
N LYS A 646 -2.63 33.54 -32.48
CA LYS A 646 -1.87 33.54 -33.73
C LYS A 646 -0.74 32.49 -33.69
N LEU A 647 -0.38 31.96 -34.86
CA LEU A 647 0.67 30.96 -35.01
C LEU A 647 2.05 31.50 -34.58
N ARG A 648 2.77 30.72 -33.77
CA ARG A 648 4.16 30.98 -33.36
C ARG A 648 5.08 29.90 -33.92
N LYS A 649 6.19 30.31 -34.53
CA LYS A 649 7.15 29.38 -35.13
C LYS A 649 8.04 28.74 -34.06
N ARG A 650 8.23 27.43 -34.12
CA ARG A 650 9.21 26.68 -33.31
C ARG A 650 9.93 25.66 -34.17
N THR A 651 11.24 25.56 -33.98
CA THR A 651 12.11 24.63 -34.70
C THR A 651 12.45 23.45 -33.81
N LEU A 652 12.53 22.27 -34.41
CA LEU A 652 12.94 21.04 -33.74
C LEU A 652 14.46 20.88 -33.70
N ASN A 653 14.96 20.31 -32.60
CA ASN A 653 16.35 19.88 -32.48
C ASN A 653 16.55 18.47 -33.09
N ASN A 654 17.76 17.93 -32.97
CA ASN A 654 18.12 16.60 -33.47
C ASN A 654 17.37 15.44 -32.79
N ASN A 655 16.77 15.67 -31.62
CA ASN A 655 15.96 14.68 -30.89
C ASN A 655 14.46 14.79 -31.24
N ASP A 656 14.10 15.57 -32.26
CA ASP A 656 12.70 15.82 -32.63
C ASP A 656 11.92 16.50 -31.49
N GLU A 657 12.58 17.40 -30.75
CA GLU A 657 12.00 18.16 -29.64
C GLU A 657 12.13 19.67 -29.87
N ILE A 658 11.19 20.43 -29.33
CA ILE A 658 11.25 21.90 -29.23
C ILE A 658 12.17 22.24 -28.04
N PRO A 659 13.38 22.77 -28.27
CA PRO A 659 14.33 23.05 -27.19
C PRO A 659 13.86 24.20 -26.29
N THR A 660 13.18 25.20 -26.87
CA THR A 660 12.69 26.36 -26.14
C THR A 660 11.26 26.68 -26.57
N LEU A 661 10.29 26.36 -25.71
CA LEU A 661 8.89 26.73 -25.94
C LEU A 661 8.68 28.24 -25.78
N PHE A 662 9.32 28.85 -24.79
CA PHE A 662 9.13 30.26 -24.43
C PHE A 662 9.96 31.23 -25.29
N GLN A 663 9.34 32.31 -25.75
CA GLN A 663 10.08 33.45 -26.27
C GLN A 663 10.76 34.22 -25.13
N GLY A 664 12.03 34.57 -25.35
CA GLY A 664 12.83 35.36 -24.42
C GLY A 664 12.37 36.82 -24.31
N PRO A 665 13.00 37.59 -23.40
CA PRO A 665 12.71 39.01 -23.24
C PRO A 665 13.08 39.82 -24.49
N ASN A 666 12.40 40.95 -24.69
CA ASN A 666 12.73 41.95 -25.71
C ASN A 666 13.19 43.24 -25.02
N PRO A 667 14.49 43.36 -24.69
CA PRO A 667 15.08 44.57 -24.14
C PRO A 667 15.42 45.60 -25.23
N ASP A 668 15.38 46.88 -24.87
CA ASP A 668 15.99 47.97 -25.63
C ASP A 668 16.85 48.87 -24.72
N LYS A 669 17.39 49.98 -25.26
CA LYS A 669 18.23 50.92 -24.49
C LYS A 669 17.52 51.59 -23.30
N THR A 670 16.19 51.54 -23.25
CA THR A 670 15.36 52.21 -22.24
C THR A 670 14.68 51.25 -21.26
N GLY A 671 14.77 49.93 -21.49
CA GLY A 671 14.26 48.91 -20.59
C GLY A 671 13.73 47.67 -21.29
N ILE A 672 13.03 46.82 -20.54
CA ILE A 672 12.43 45.58 -21.07
C ILE A 672 10.96 45.82 -21.38
N TYR A 673 10.58 45.83 -22.66
CA TYR A 673 9.17 46.01 -23.08
C TYR A 673 8.37 44.71 -23.10
N TYR A 674 9.07 43.60 -23.32
CA TYR A 674 8.51 42.27 -23.22
C TYR A 674 9.36 41.45 -22.25
N PRO A 675 8.81 41.00 -21.11
CA PRO A 675 9.59 40.31 -20.08
C PRO A 675 9.97 38.87 -20.46
N GLY A 676 9.44 38.34 -21.57
CA GLY A 676 9.58 36.95 -21.98
C GLY A 676 8.45 36.07 -21.44
N ASP A 677 8.05 35.04 -22.19
CA ASP A 677 6.86 34.23 -21.89
C ASP A 677 6.95 33.60 -20.49
N ARG A 678 8.14 33.18 -20.06
CA ARG A 678 8.36 32.54 -18.74
C ARG A 678 7.95 33.45 -17.56
N ASN A 679 7.97 34.76 -17.78
CA ASN A 679 7.59 35.78 -16.80
C ASN A 679 6.14 36.26 -16.97
N ILE A 680 5.43 35.83 -18.02
CA ILE A 680 4.00 36.10 -18.21
C ILE A 680 3.19 35.10 -17.38
N ARG A 681 2.91 35.47 -16.13
CA ARG A 681 2.08 34.70 -15.22
C ARG A 681 1.35 35.60 -14.23
N ALA A 682 0.25 35.09 -13.69
CA ALA A 682 -0.45 35.76 -12.61
C ALA A 682 0.44 35.85 -11.34
N PRO A 683 0.27 36.90 -10.53
CA PRO A 683 1.04 37.09 -9.29
C PRO A 683 0.71 36.03 -8.22
N ARG A 684 -0.46 35.38 -8.30
CA ARG A 684 -0.93 34.33 -7.39
C ARG A 684 -1.61 33.22 -8.18
N GLY A 685 -1.63 32.02 -7.59
CA GLY A 685 -2.29 30.86 -8.17
C GLY A 685 -1.59 30.27 -9.40
N ILE A 686 -2.30 29.38 -10.07
CA ILE A 686 -1.83 28.70 -11.29
C ILE A 686 -1.92 29.65 -12.48
N THR A 687 -0.98 29.51 -13.42
CA THR A 687 -1.11 30.11 -14.75
C THR A 687 -1.02 29.03 -15.81
N VAL A 688 -2.00 29.00 -16.73
CA VAL A 688 -1.96 28.18 -17.94
C VAL A 688 -1.69 29.08 -19.15
N GLN A 689 -0.64 28.80 -19.90
CA GLN A 689 -0.41 29.39 -21.22
C GLN A 689 -0.80 28.40 -22.30
N ILE A 690 -1.66 28.85 -23.21
CA ILE A 690 -2.04 28.12 -24.42
C ILE A 690 -1.32 28.78 -25.59
N HIS A 691 -0.46 28.02 -26.24
CA HIS A 691 0.29 28.40 -27.43
C HIS A 691 -0.30 27.70 -28.64
N ASN A 692 -0.26 28.37 -29.80
CA ASN A 692 -0.63 27.80 -31.08
C ASN A 692 0.60 27.78 -31.99
N LEU A 693 1.18 26.61 -32.24
CA LEU A 693 2.50 26.49 -32.87
C LEU A 693 2.44 26.11 -34.34
N LYS A 694 3.39 26.67 -35.10
CA LYS A 694 3.85 26.17 -36.39
C LYS A 694 5.21 25.52 -36.17
N VAL A 695 5.28 24.20 -36.32
CA VAL A 695 6.47 23.40 -36.05
C VAL A 695 7.23 23.16 -37.36
N GLN A 696 8.53 23.45 -37.35
CA GLN A 696 9.40 23.37 -38.52
C GLN A 696 10.65 22.54 -38.22
N LYS A 697 11.22 21.92 -39.25
CA LYS A 697 12.55 21.30 -39.19
C LYS A 697 13.61 22.29 -39.64
N ASP A 698 14.80 22.25 -39.05
CA ASP A 698 15.95 23.00 -39.57
C ASP A 698 16.34 22.45 -40.95
N GLY A 699 16.50 23.37 -41.90
CA GLY A 699 16.96 23.13 -43.27
C GLY A 699 17.47 24.44 -43.87
N ASP A 700 18.53 24.36 -44.69
CA ASP A 700 19.39 25.47 -45.10
C ASP A 700 18.73 26.62 -45.88
N THR A 701 17.46 26.53 -46.27
CA THR A 701 16.71 27.65 -46.84
C THR A 701 15.20 27.38 -46.72
N GLU A 702 14.49 28.26 -46.00
CA GLU A 702 13.06 28.16 -45.64
C GLU A 702 12.63 26.83 -44.99
N GLY A 703 12.78 26.74 -43.67
CA GLY A 703 12.44 25.56 -42.86
C GLY A 703 11.13 24.88 -43.26
N MET A 704 11.23 23.60 -43.64
CA MET A 704 10.10 22.75 -44.00
C MET A 704 9.09 22.72 -42.86
N THR A 705 7.86 23.16 -43.14
CA THR A 705 6.78 23.10 -42.15
C THR A 705 6.35 21.66 -41.97
N ILE A 706 6.49 21.15 -40.75
CA ILE A 706 6.08 19.79 -40.41
C ILE A 706 4.57 19.78 -40.19
N ILE A 707 4.10 20.71 -39.36
CA ILE A 707 2.69 20.81 -38.98
C ILE A 707 2.38 22.21 -38.45
N GLU A 708 1.16 22.68 -38.72
CA GLU A 708 0.64 23.96 -38.23
C GLU A 708 -0.48 23.73 -37.23
N GLU A 709 -0.88 24.81 -36.55
CA GLU A 709 -1.96 24.83 -35.57
C GLU A 709 -1.82 23.73 -34.52
N VAL A 710 -0.64 23.64 -33.90
CA VAL A 710 -0.37 22.66 -32.83
C VAL A 710 -0.64 23.33 -31.49
N PRO A 711 -1.77 23.03 -30.80
CA PRO A 711 -2.01 23.57 -29.47
C PRO A 711 -0.97 23.00 -28.51
N THR A 712 -0.38 23.86 -27.71
CA THR A 712 0.68 23.50 -26.76
C THR A 712 0.44 24.21 -25.44
N LEU A 713 0.51 23.48 -24.33
CA LEU A 713 0.31 24.04 -22.99
C LEU A 713 1.65 24.23 -22.28
N ALA A 714 1.74 25.33 -21.53
CA ALA A 714 2.70 25.47 -20.43
C ALA A 714 1.93 25.84 -19.15
N VAL A 715 2.23 25.18 -18.04
CA VAL A 715 1.49 25.38 -16.78
C VAL A 715 2.45 25.73 -15.64
N TRP A 716 2.26 26.91 -15.04
CA TRP A 716 3.01 27.37 -13.88
C TRP A 716 2.33 26.89 -12.60
N LEU A 717 3.11 26.24 -11.72
CA LEU A 717 2.65 25.86 -10.39
C LEU A 717 3.35 26.68 -9.30
N PRO A 718 2.59 27.36 -8.42
CA PRO A 718 3.15 28.06 -7.27
C PRO A 718 3.63 27.06 -6.20
N LYS A 719 4.58 27.50 -5.38
CA LYS A 719 5.18 26.70 -4.28
C LYS A 719 4.16 26.10 -3.30
N GLU A 720 3.04 26.77 -3.08
CA GLU A 720 1.96 26.30 -2.19
C GLU A 720 1.34 24.97 -2.64
N MET A 721 1.49 24.60 -3.90
CA MET A 721 1.01 23.33 -4.47
C MET A 721 2.11 22.27 -4.55
N SER A 722 3.29 22.53 -3.99
CA SER A 722 4.44 21.64 -4.05
C SER A 722 4.17 20.32 -3.33
N ALA A 723 4.35 19.22 -4.04
CA ALA A 723 4.31 17.88 -3.47
C ALA A 723 5.20 16.95 -4.28
N ASN A 724 5.97 16.11 -3.59
CA ASN A 724 6.83 15.12 -4.25
C ASN A 724 5.98 13.93 -4.72
N TRP A 725 6.14 13.58 -5.99
CA TRP A 725 5.39 12.50 -6.62
C TRP A 725 6.30 11.55 -7.37
N ILE A 726 5.77 10.36 -7.64
CA ILE A 726 6.31 9.44 -8.63
C ILE A 726 5.29 9.15 -9.72
N VAL A 727 5.77 8.92 -10.94
CA VAL A 727 4.94 8.51 -12.08
C VAL A 727 5.65 7.41 -12.85
N GLN A 728 4.93 6.34 -13.19
CA GLN A 728 5.39 5.27 -14.08
C GLN A 728 4.46 5.18 -15.29
N THR A 729 5.04 5.03 -16.49
CA THR A 729 4.28 4.84 -17.74
C THR A 729 4.75 3.60 -18.48
N ASN A 730 3.87 2.97 -19.25
CA ASN A 730 4.16 1.74 -19.99
C ASN A 730 4.89 2.02 -21.31
N THR A 731 6.14 2.44 -21.23
CA THR A 731 6.88 2.94 -22.40
C THR A 731 7.82 1.91 -23.04
N ARG A 732 7.92 0.69 -22.50
CA ARG A 732 8.64 -0.43 -23.16
C ARG A 732 7.80 -1.24 -24.15
N ALA A 733 6.48 -1.10 -24.16
CA ALA A 733 5.63 -1.82 -25.12
C ALA A 733 5.84 -1.34 -26.57
N SER A 734 6.30 -0.11 -26.79
CA SER A 734 6.48 0.46 -28.13
C SER A 734 7.84 0.17 -28.77
N LYS A 735 8.94 0.04 -28.01
CA LYS A 735 10.28 -0.10 -28.61
C LYS A 735 10.57 -1.48 -29.22
N ARG A 736 9.85 -2.55 -28.83
CA ARG A 736 10.06 -3.90 -29.38
C ARG A 736 9.21 -4.21 -30.62
N PHE A 737 8.19 -3.39 -30.89
CA PHE A 737 7.28 -3.55 -32.03
C PHE A 737 7.29 -2.38 -33.03
N ALA A 738 7.96 -1.25 -32.72
CA ALA A 738 8.08 -0.11 -33.63
C ALA A 738 9.29 -0.17 -34.59
N ARG A 739 9.87 -1.35 -34.82
CA ARG A 739 10.80 -1.59 -35.94
C ARG A 739 10.12 -2.45 -37.00
N SER A 740 9.15 -1.86 -37.69
CA SER A 740 8.75 -2.21 -39.08
C SER A 740 7.50 -1.42 -39.48
N SER A 741 7.64 -0.13 -39.78
CA SER A 741 6.62 0.60 -40.56
C SER A 741 7.17 1.87 -41.22
N TRP A 742 8.46 1.88 -41.52
CA TRP A 742 9.11 2.84 -42.41
C TRP A 742 10.11 2.07 -43.27
N GLU A 743 9.57 1.16 -44.08
CA GLU A 743 10.08 0.70 -45.38
C GLU A 743 8.89 0.64 -46.32
#